data_AF-A0A5A7VCY0-F1
#
_entry.id   AF-A0A5A7VCY0-F1
#
_cell.length_a   1.000
_cell.length_b   1.000
_cell.length_c   1.000
_cell.angle_alpha   90.00
_cell.angle_beta   90.00
_cell.angle_gamma   90.00
#
_symmetry.space_group_name_H-M   'P 1'
#
loop_
_entity.id
_entity.type
_entity.pdbx_description
1 polymer ?
#
loop_
_entity_poly.entity_id
_entity_poly.type
_entity_poly.pdbx_seq_one_letter_code
_entity_poly.pdbx_strand_id
1 'polypeptide(L)'
;MFGGGFTSPCLYLRSHPLPFLNPNAPLYGHLSSLDSTATSMRLSWVSGNKNPQQVQYGKDGTIKTTSLVSTFSQNDMCDTPLIQSPAKDFGWHDPGFIHSAVMTQLQPSTTYSYRYGSDSVGWSNQTTFRTPPAGGGGNDFHFIAFGDMGKAPLDSSSVEHYIQPGSISVVEAMKEEVERGEIDGVFHIGDISYATGFLVEWDFFLHLINPIASRLPYITAIGNHERDYVKSGSVYSLTDSGGECGVPYETYFQMPNNGKDKPWYSIEMASIHFTIISTEHNFSINSPQYEWMKSDMASVNRSRTPWLIFMGHRPMYSSIRGLPTSVDHNFVDEVEPLLLQYKVDLALFGHVHNYERTCSVFEDNCKAMPFKDSNGIDTYDHNNYTAPVHAIIGMAGFKLDEFPPFNVERWSLVRVKKFGYLRGHATMEELSLEMVNADTREVEDSFKIIKTHSANLHRNYTAISDFRLLNRRKLINCPPKNFFVKIDVISKSTSLLNEEFVNVTVSGIPNPSKDHWIAMVTPSNANVDGCSLNGFLYGQTGDFSELPLLCHYPVKAAYLRSDPDYLPCNNKGCVIPPVDGKCEQVTCSATLSFHIINFRTDVEFFLFDGGFVTPCLLYKSKTLSFQNPNAPLYGLISSIDSTATSMRLSWVSGDEEPQQVQYGEDGRIQTSQVSTFSQNDMCSNSLLPSPAKDFGWHDPGFIHSAIMTQLKPSTTYSYKYGSEETTFRTPPAAGDENDFSFIAFGDMGKAPLDSSSVEHYIQPGSISVVEAMKEEVERGEIDGVFHIGDISYATGFLVEWDFFLHLINPIASRLPYMTAIGNHERDYVESGSVYILPDSGGECGVPYETYHQMPTSGKDQPWYSIEMASIHFTIISTEHDFTINSPQYEWMKNDMASVDRSRTPWLIFAGHRPMYTSIQGSLVIPPSVDPSFVAAVEPLLLQNKVHHPLF
;
A
#
# COMPACT_ATOMS: atom_id res chain seq x y z
N MET A 1 -11.67 -18.70 -60.60
CA MET A 1 -12.79 -17.81 -60.98
C MET A 1 -14.08 -18.59 -60.88
N PHE A 2 -14.97 -18.11 -60.02
CA PHE A 2 -16.32 -18.62 -59.88
C PHE A 2 -17.31 -17.57 -60.39
N GLY A 3 -18.46 -18.01 -60.91
CA GLY A 3 -19.63 -17.18 -61.15
C GLY A 3 -20.82 -17.69 -60.33
N GLY A 4 -21.95 -16.98 -60.34
CA GLY A 4 -23.14 -17.36 -59.57
C GLY A 4 -23.16 -16.91 -58.09
N GLY A 5 -22.15 -16.14 -57.66
CA GLY A 5 -22.02 -15.66 -56.28
C GLY A 5 -21.64 -16.77 -55.29
N PHE A 6 -21.57 -16.42 -54.00
CA PHE A 6 -21.21 -17.38 -52.93
C PHE A 6 -22.30 -18.42 -52.63
N THR A 7 -23.55 -18.14 -52.99
CA THR A 7 -24.69 -19.04 -52.72
C THR A 7 -24.81 -20.17 -53.74
N SER A 8 -24.41 -19.93 -54.99
CA SER A 8 -24.49 -20.89 -56.09
C SER A 8 -23.20 -20.88 -56.92
N PRO A 9 -22.04 -21.22 -56.32
CA PRO A 9 -20.76 -21.07 -56.99
C PRO A 9 -20.63 -22.07 -58.16
N CYS A 10 -20.31 -21.53 -59.34
CA CYS A 10 -20.00 -22.31 -60.54
C CYS A 10 -18.54 -22.05 -60.94
N LEU A 11 -17.73 -23.11 -61.07
CA LEU A 11 -16.32 -22.99 -61.45
C LEU A 11 -16.18 -22.67 -62.94
N TYR A 12 -15.70 -21.46 -63.27
CA TYR A 12 -15.46 -21.04 -64.66
C TYR A 12 -14.02 -21.31 -65.11
N LEU A 13 -13.06 -20.98 -64.26
CA LEU A 13 -11.65 -21.03 -64.61
C LEU A 13 -10.80 -21.27 -63.36
N ARG A 14 -9.78 -22.12 -63.47
CA ARG A 14 -8.77 -22.33 -62.43
C ARG A 14 -7.44 -21.76 -62.90
N SER A 15 -6.76 -20.98 -62.07
CA SER A 15 -5.41 -20.50 -62.35
C SER A 15 -4.39 -21.63 -62.25
N HIS A 16 -3.16 -21.38 -62.72
CA HIS A 16 -2.04 -22.27 -62.42
C HIS A 16 -1.68 -22.19 -60.93
N PRO A 17 -1.32 -23.31 -60.27
CA PRO A 17 -0.85 -23.30 -58.89
C PRO A 17 0.38 -22.39 -58.72
N LEU A 18 0.40 -21.60 -57.65
CA LEU A 18 1.52 -20.74 -57.29
C LEU A 18 2.21 -21.34 -56.03
N PRO A 19 3.41 -21.90 -56.16
CA PRO A 19 4.11 -22.47 -55.01
C PRO A 19 4.81 -21.37 -54.19
N PHE A 20 4.85 -21.55 -52.87
CA PHE A 20 5.80 -20.84 -52.03
C PHE A 20 7.24 -21.24 -52.38
N LEU A 21 8.18 -20.31 -52.25
CA LEU A 21 9.61 -20.60 -52.47
C LEU A 21 10.12 -21.69 -51.52
N ASN A 22 9.62 -21.70 -50.28
CA ASN A 22 9.93 -22.71 -49.28
C ASN A 22 8.68 -23.01 -48.42
N PRO A 23 7.87 -24.03 -48.78
CA PRO A 23 6.70 -24.42 -47.98
C PRO A 23 7.05 -25.08 -46.64
N ASN A 24 8.33 -25.42 -46.40
CA ASN A 24 8.78 -26.03 -45.15
C ASN A 24 9.31 -25.01 -44.14
N ALA A 25 9.33 -23.71 -44.48
CA ALA A 25 9.88 -22.68 -43.61
C ALA A 25 9.22 -22.69 -42.22
N PRO A 26 9.96 -22.37 -41.15
CA PRO A 26 9.39 -22.22 -39.81
C PRO A 26 8.65 -20.88 -39.69
N LEU A 27 7.38 -20.91 -39.29
CA LEU A 27 6.46 -19.76 -39.28
C LEU A 27 5.82 -19.55 -37.91
N TYR A 28 5.47 -18.28 -37.63
CA TYR A 28 4.59 -17.86 -36.54
C TYR A 28 5.03 -18.30 -35.12
N GLY A 29 6.30 -18.08 -34.79
CA GLY A 29 6.83 -18.33 -33.45
C GLY A 29 6.07 -17.54 -32.38
N HIS A 30 5.54 -18.24 -31.39
CA HIS A 30 4.80 -17.64 -30.28
C HIS A 30 5.22 -18.26 -28.94
N LEU A 31 5.25 -17.41 -27.91
CA LEU A 31 5.81 -17.73 -26.60
C LEU A 31 4.71 -18.01 -25.58
N SER A 32 4.95 -18.96 -24.68
CA SER A 32 4.14 -19.18 -23.49
C SER A 32 5.03 -19.39 -22.26
N SER A 33 4.53 -18.98 -21.10
CA SER A 33 5.19 -19.26 -19.84
C SER A 33 4.82 -20.68 -19.35
N LEU A 34 5.76 -21.33 -18.67
CA LEU A 34 5.63 -22.73 -18.22
C LEU A 34 5.46 -22.87 -16.72
N ASP A 35 5.93 -21.88 -15.96
CA ASP A 35 5.99 -21.94 -14.52
C ASP A 35 6.04 -20.52 -13.92
N SER A 36 5.82 -20.45 -12.62
CA SER A 36 5.88 -19.21 -11.82
C SER A 36 7.31 -18.71 -11.55
N THR A 37 8.35 -19.42 -11.99
CA THR A 37 9.74 -19.01 -11.74
C THR A 37 10.28 -18.07 -12.82
N ALA A 38 9.63 -18.04 -13.99
CA ALA A 38 10.08 -17.31 -15.18
C ALA A 38 11.51 -17.65 -15.63
N THR A 39 12.04 -18.81 -15.22
CA THR A 39 13.37 -19.31 -15.62
C THR A 39 13.33 -20.17 -16.88
N SER A 40 12.11 -20.45 -17.37
CA SER A 40 11.87 -21.18 -18.59
C SER A 40 10.73 -20.55 -19.41
N MET A 41 10.82 -20.66 -20.73
CA MET A 41 9.81 -20.18 -21.67
C MET A 41 9.66 -21.22 -22.79
N ARG A 42 8.43 -21.49 -23.21
CA ARG A 42 8.16 -22.33 -24.38
C ARG A 42 8.02 -21.45 -25.61
N LEU A 43 8.67 -21.87 -26.69
CA LEU A 43 8.44 -21.33 -28.03
C LEU A 43 7.78 -22.41 -28.88
N SER A 44 6.64 -22.08 -29.49
CA SER A 44 5.90 -22.91 -30.43
C SER A 44 5.87 -22.27 -31.82
N TRP A 45 5.95 -23.08 -32.90
CA TRP A 45 5.88 -22.60 -34.28
C TRP A 45 5.41 -23.68 -35.25
N VAL A 46 4.98 -23.30 -36.46
CA VAL A 46 4.48 -24.22 -37.49
C VAL A 46 5.54 -24.40 -38.60
N SER A 47 5.63 -25.60 -39.16
CA SER A 47 6.49 -25.91 -40.31
C SER A 47 5.92 -27.06 -41.14
N GLY A 48 6.21 -27.07 -42.44
CA GLY A 48 5.89 -28.20 -43.33
C GLY A 48 6.76 -29.46 -43.12
N ASN A 49 7.72 -29.46 -42.18
CA ASN A 49 8.66 -30.57 -42.00
C ASN A 49 8.55 -31.25 -40.62
N LYS A 50 8.33 -32.56 -40.61
CA LYS A 50 8.17 -33.37 -39.39
C LYS A 50 9.42 -33.59 -38.55
N ASN A 51 10.61 -33.31 -39.08
CA ASN A 51 11.85 -33.60 -38.37
C ASN A 51 12.08 -32.54 -37.27
N PRO A 52 12.59 -32.93 -36.09
CA PRO A 52 12.94 -31.98 -35.04
C PRO A 52 13.81 -30.82 -35.55
N GLN A 53 13.48 -29.62 -35.11
CA GLN A 53 14.17 -28.38 -35.42
C GLN A 53 14.82 -27.84 -34.13
N GLN A 54 15.45 -26.67 -34.20
CA GLN A 54 16.15 -26.08 -33.06
C GLN A 54 15.70 -24.65 -32.79
N VAL A 55 15.80 -24.25 -31.53
CA VAL A 55 15.80 -22.85 -31.11
C VAL A 55 17.21 -22.49 -30.67
N GLN A 56 17.74 -21.40 -31.21
CA GLN A 56 19.00 -20.80 -30.78
C GLN A 56 18.66 -19.54 -30.00
N TYR A 57 19.10 -19.43 -28.74
CA TYR A 57 18.74 -18.36 -27.83
C TYR A 57 19.88 -17.99 -26.86
N GLY A 58 19.74 -16.86 -26.18
CA GLY A 58 20.74 -16.32 -25.24
C GLY A 58 21.19 -14.90 -25.62
N LYS A 59 22.03 -14.27 -24.79
CA LYS A 59 22.58 -12.93 -25.08
C LYS A 59 23.41 -12.90 -26.38
N ASP A 60 24.09 -14.01 -26.69
CA ASP A 60 24.89 -14.19 -27.91
C ASP A 60 24.39 -15.33 -28.82
N GLY A 61 23.18 -15.86 -28.57
CA GLY A 61 22.58 -16.95 -29.37
C GLY A 61 23.29 -18.32 -29.29
N THR A 62 24.12 -18.53 -28.27
CA THR A 62 24.98 -19.71 -28.12
C THR A 62 24.26 -20.95 -27.57
N ILE A 63 23.13 -20.77 -26.88
CA ILE A 63 22.37 -21.87 -26.29
C ILE A 63 21.43 -22.43 -27.34
N LYS A 64 21.35 -23.76 -27.43
CA LYS A 64 20.48 -24.46 -28.37
C LYS A 64 19.59 -25.46 -27.66
N THR A 65 18.34 -25.54 -28.07
CA THR A 65 17.39 -26.58 -27.63
C THR A 65 16.69 -27.18 -28.85
N THR A 66 16.33 -28.45 -28.78
CA THR A 66 15.66 -29.17 -29.88
C THR A 66 14.16 -29.22 -29.64
N SER A 67 13.37 -28.98 -30.69
CA SER A 67 11.91 -29.02 -30.61
C SER A 67 11.39 -30.45 -30.47
N LEU A 68 10.36 -30.63 -29.64
CA LEU A 68 9.38 -31.69 -29.82
C LEU A 68 8.47 -31.34 -31.01
N VAL A 69 7.94 -32.36 -31.68
CA VAL A 69 7.09 -32.18 -32.86
C VAL A 69 5.75 -32.88 -32.61
N SER A 70 4.66 -32.14 -32.80
CA SER A 70 3.28 -32.62 -32.73
C SER A 70 2.53 -32.23 -33.99
N THR A 71 1.44 -32.93 -34.25
CA THR A 71 0.48 -32.62 -35.32
C THR A 71 -0.84 -33.31 -34.96
N PHE A 72 -1.90 -32.97 -35.69
CA PHE A 72 -3.18 -33.66 -35.63
C PHE A 72 -3.64 -33.97 -37.05
N SER A 73 -4.50 -34.97 -37.18
CA SER A 73 -5.04 -35.45 -38.43
C SER A 73 -6.55 -35.25 -38.49
N GLN A 74 -7.11 -35.41 -39.68
CA GLN A 74 -8.55 -35.34 -39.91
C GLN A 74 -9.33 -36.31 -39.01
N ASN A 75 -8.72 -37.45 -38.63
CA ASN A 75 -9.36 -38.43 -37.77
C ASN A 75 -9.49 -37.99 -36.31
N ASP A 76 -8.65 -37.06 -35.87
CA ASP A 76 -8.66 -36.54 -34.51
C ASP A 76 -9.81 -35.55 -34.28
N MET A 77 -10.37 -34.98 -35.35
CA MET A 77 -11.54 -34.10 -35.28
C MET A 77 -12.79 -34.87 -34.89
N CYS A 78 -13.63 -34.25 -34.06
CA CYS A 78 -14.89 -34.81 -33.62
C CYS A 78 -15.92 -34.74 -34.74
N ASP A 79 -16.77 -35.76 -34.81
CA ASP A 79 -17.84 -35.83 -35.80
C ASP A 79 -18.94 -36.76 -35.30
N THR A 80 -20.17 -36.56 -35.78
CA THR A 80 -21.27 -37.48 -35.48
C THR A 80 -22.06 -37.82 -36.74
N PRO A 81 -22.73 -39.00 -36.81
CA PRO A 81 -23.55 -39.34 -37.98
C PRO A 81 -24.73 -38.39 -38.25
N LEU A 82 -25.15 -37.60 -37.26
CA LEU A 82 -26.31 -36.71 -37.34
C LEU A 82 -25.93 -35.24 -37.55
N ILE A 83 -24.77 -34.83 -37.06
CA ILE A 83 -24.23 -33.47 -37.17
C ILE A 83 -22.81 -33.65 -37.70
N GLN A 84 -22.62 -33.26 -38.95
CA GLN A 84 -21.32 -33.36 -39.63
C GLN A 84 -20.39 -32.24 -39.14
N SER A 85 -19.12 -32.57 -38.96
CA SER A 85 -18.07 -31.61 -38.61
C SER A 85 -17.42 -31.00 -39.85
N PRO A 86 -17.45 -29.66 -40.02
CA PRO A 86 -16.59 -28.97 -40.96
C PRO A 86 -15.10 -29.32 -40.76
N ALA A 87 -14.62 -29.35 -39.50
CA ALA A 87 -13.23 -29.67 -39.17
C ALA A 87 -12.80 -31.04 -39.71
N LYS A 88 -13.70 -32.03 -39.66
CA LYS A 88 -13.45 -33.38 -40.16
C LYS A 88 -13.68 -33.53 -41.66
N ASP A 89 -14.46 -32.66 -42.29
CA ASP A 89 -14.84 -32.78 -43.70
C ASP A 89 -14.27 -31.63 -44.54
N PHE A 90 -15.12 -30.71 -45.00
CA PHE A 90 -14.77 -29.72 -46.02
C PHE A 90 -13.95 -28.53 -45.51
N GLY A 91 -13.88 -28.34 -44.19
CA GLY A 91 -13.05 -27.33 -43.54
C GLY A 91 -11.67 -27.86 -43.12
N TRP A 92 -11.41 -29.16 -43.33
CA TRP A 92 -10.11 -29.76 -43.03
C TRP A 92 -8.97 -29.09 -43.80
N HIS A 93 -7.94 -28.67 -43.06
CA HIS A 93 -6.67 -28.22 -43.58
C HIS A 93 -5.56 -28.93 -42.83
N ASP A 94 -4.57 -29.46 -43.54
CA ASP A 94 -3.42 -30.10 -42.91
C ASP A 94 -2.63 -29.03 -42.13
N PRO A 95 -2.48 -29.16 -40.80
CA PRO A 95 -1.80 -28.15 -39.98
C PRO A 95 -0.28 -28.17 -40.13
N GLY A 96 0.27 -29.09 -40.94
CA GLY A 96 1.70 -29.36 -40.99
C GLY A 96 2.19 -29.93 -39.66
N PHE A 97 3.28 -29.38 -39.15
CA PHE A 97 3.90 -29.84 -37.92
C PHE A 97 4.12 -28.67 -36.96
N ILE A 98 3.61 -28.80 -35.75
CA ILE A 98 3.79 -27.86 -34.65
C ILE A 98 5.03 -28.27 -33.89
N HIS A 99 6.02 -27.40 -33.87
CA HIS A 99 7.26 -27.56 -33.13
C HIS A 99 7.16 -26.80 -31.83
N SER A 100 7.59 -27.42 -30.72
CA SER A 100 7.59 -26.80 -29.39
C SER A 100 8.92 -27.08 -28.72
N ALA A 101 9.60 -26.03 -28.23
CA ALA A 101 10.88 -26.16 -27.55
C ALA A 101 10.90 -25.30 -26.28
N VAL A 102 11.50 -25.85 -25.22
CA VAL A 102 11.63 -25.14 -23.94
C VAL A 102 13.02 -24.51 -23.86
N MET A 103 13.03 -23.18 -23.77
CA MET A 103 14.20 -22.38 -23.44
C MET A 103 14.34 -22.36 -21.91
N THR A 104 15.52 -22.69 -21.40
CA THR A 104 15.80 -22.85 -19.95
C THR A 104 16.96 -21.95 -19.53
N GLN A 105 17.25 -21.89 -18.23
CA GLN A 105 18.34 -21.07 -17.68
C GLN A 105 18.16 -19.58 -18.00
N LEU A 106 16.90 -19.16 -18.14
CA LEU A 106 16.55 -17.76 -18.30
C LEU A 106 16.54 -17.09 -16.92
N GLN A 107 16.74 -15.77 -16.92
CA GLN A 107 16.56 -14.94 -15.74
C GLN A 107 15.25 -14.17 -15.89
N PRO A 108 14.45 -14.01 -14.82
CA PRO A 108 13.24 -13.20 -14.85
C PRO A 108 13.51 -11.76 -15.33
N SER A 109 12.47 -11.10 -15.86
CA SER A 109 12.52 -9.70 -16.32
C SER A 109 13.68 -9.36 -17.28
N THR A 110 14.21 -10.33 -18.03
CA THR A 110 15.41 -10.19 -18.86
C THR A 110 15.09 -10.38 -20.34
N THR A 111 15.69 -9.55 -21.19
CA THR A 111 15.56 -9.64 -22.65
C THR A 111 16.60 -10.59 -23.25
N TYR A 112 16.14 -11.48 -24.14
CA TYR A 112 16.95 -12.44 -24.87
C TYR A 112 16.68 -12.36 -26.37
N SER A 113 17.71 -12.63 -27.17
CA SER A 113 17.54 -12.89 -28.61
C SER A 113 17.26 -14.37 -28.86
N TYR A 114 16.47 -14.67 -29.88
CA TYR A 114 16.30 -16.03 -30.38
C TYR A 114 16.01 -16.08 -31.89
N ARG A 115 16.22 -17.28 -32.46
CA ARG A 115 15.72 -17.69 -33.77
C ARG A 115 15.44 -19.19 -33.75
N TYR A 116 14.57 -19.67 -34.64
CA TYR A 116 14.13 -21.05 -34.66
C TYR A 116 14.10 -21.60 -36.10
N GLY A 117 14.35 -22.90 -36.25
CA GLY A 117 14.42 -23.56 -37.56
C GLY A 117 15.50 -24.64 -37.64
N SER A 118 15.93 -24.96 -38.86
CA SER A 118 17.07 -25.85 -39.11
C SER A 118 17.69 -25.59 -40.48
N ASP A 119 18.92 -26.05 -40.68
CA ASP A 119 19.62 -25.85 -41.97
C ASP A 119 18.89 -26.52 -43.15
N SER A 120 18.07 -27.54 -42.91
CA SER A 120 17.29 -28.21 -43.96
C SER A 120 16.01 -27.50 -44.37
N VAL A 121 15.46 -26.63 -43.52
CA VAL A 121 14.18 -25.94 -43.77
C VAL A 121 14.29 -24.41 -43.74
N GLY A 122 15.47 -23.89 -43.42
CA GLY A 122 15.71 -22.47 -43.18
C GLY A 122 15.53 -22.10 -41.70
N TRP A 123 16.01 -20.89 -41.38
CA TRP A 123 15.91 -20.29 -40.06
C TRP A 123 14.96 -19.09 -40.12
N SER A 124 14.20 -18.88 -39.05
CA SER A 124 13.47 -17.64 -38.83
C SER A 124 14.43 -16.44 -38.79
N ASN A 125 13.88 -15.23 -38.96
CA ASN A 125 14.58 -14.03 -38.57
C ASN A 125 14.91 -14.09 -37.08
N GLN A 126 16.03 -13.44 -36.69
CA GLN A 126 16.34 -13.24 -35.29
C GLN A 126 15.41 -12.18 -34.71
N THR A 127 14.82 -12.48 -33.55
CA THR A 127 13.96 -11.56 -32.80
C THR A 127 14.33 -11.58 -31.32
N THR A 128 13.67 -10.75 -30.52
CA THR A 128 13.91 -10.62 -29.08
C THR A 128 12.63 -10.79 -28.29
N PHE A 129 12.73 -11.42 -27.12
CA PHE A 129 11.64 -11.49 -26.15
C PHE A 129 12.13 -11.10 -24.76
N ARG A 130 11.20 -10.70 -23.91
CA ARG A 130 11.44 -10.45 -22.48
C ARG A 130 10.72 -11.51 -21.66
N THR A 131 11.42 -12.13 -20.72
CA THR A 131 10.79 -13.03 -19.73
C THR A 131 9.93 -12.22 -18.78
N PRO A 132 8.78 -12.74 -18.30
CA PRO A 132 7.99 -12.05 -17.28
C PRO A 132 8.76 -11.98 -15.94
N PRO A 133 8.33 -11.14 -14.99
CA PRO A 133 8.78 -11.23 -13.61
C PRO A 133 8.36 -12.57 -12.98
N ALA A 134 9.21 -13.12 -12.11
CA ALA A 134 8.87 -14.32 -11.35
C ALA A 134 7.74 -14.04 -10.34
N GLY A 135 6.93 -15.05 -10.03
CA GLY A 135 5.92 -15.00 -8.99
C GLY A 135 6.51 -14.61 -7.63
N GLY A 136 5.90 -13.64 -6.96
CA GLY A 136 6.38 -13.00 -5.73
C GLY A 136 7.72 -12.27 -5.85
N GLY A 137 8.23 -12.05 -7.07
CA GLY A 137 9.58 -11.51 -7.34
C GLY A 137 9.64 -10.03 -7.75
N GLY A 138 8.52 -9.31 -7.75
CA GLY A 138 8.46 -7.91 -8.19
C GLY A 138 7.21 -7.19 -7.68
N ASN A 139 7.33 -5.87 -7.49
CA ASN A 139 6.25 -4.97 -7.05
C ASN A 139 5.63 -4.20 -8.23
N ASP A 140 5.89 -4.66 -9.45
CA ASP A 140 5.53 -3.94 -10.68
C ASP A 140 5.31 -4.95 -11.80
N PHE A 141 4.09 -4.99 -12.34
CA PHE A 141 3.71 -5.90 -13.41
C PHE A 141 2.62 -5.30 -14.28
N HIS A 142 2.85 -5.29 -15.58
CA HIS A 142 1.94 -4.74 -16.56
C HIS A 142 1.47 -5.84 -17.51
N PHE A 143 0.16 -5.96 -17.73
CA PHE A 143 -0.39 -7.00 -18.59
C PHE A 143 -1.55 -6.49 -19.43
N ILE A 144 -1.84 -7.23 -20.49
CA ILE A 144 -3.03 -7.04 -21.32
C ILE A 144 -3.92 -8.27 -21.17
N ALA A 145 -5.23 -8.08 -21.05
CA ALA A 145 -6.21 -9.17 -21.02
C ALA A 145 -7.43 -8.87 -21.90
N PHE A 146 -7.95 -9.89 -22.58
CA PHE A 146 -9.16 -9.82 -23.42
C PHE A 146 -9.66 -11.21 -23.82
N GLY A 147 -10.90 -11.32 -24.27
CA GLY A 147 -11.45 -12.48 -24.99
C GLY A 147 -11.94 -12.11 -26.39
N ASP A 148 -12.24 -13.11 -27.22
CA ASP A 148 -13.10 -12.96 -28.40
C ASP A 148 -12.48 -12.11 -29.54
N MET A 149 -11.14 -12.13 -29.66
CA MET A 149 -10.44 -11.31 -30.65
C MET A 149 -10.60 -11.85 -32.07
N GLY A 150 -10.44 -13.16 -32.26
CA GLY A 150 -10.42 -13.78 -33.58
C GLY A 150 -9.40 -13.15 -34.54
N LYS A 151 -9.72 -13.18 -35.83
CA LYS A 151 -8.94 -12.65 -36.94
C LYS A 151 -9.81 -11.95 -37.99
N ALA A 152 -9.18 -11.11 -38.79
CA ALA A 152 -9.78 -10.50 -39.96
C ALA A 152 -8.76 -10.42 -41.11
N PRO A 153 -9.23 -10.39 -42.37
CA PRO A 153 -8.35 -10.33 -43.53
C PRO A 153 -7.58 -9.00 -43.56
N LEU A 154 -6.27 -9.08 -43.77
CA LEU A 154 -5.40 -7.88 -43.90
C LEU A 154 -5.55 -7.20 -45.28
N ASP A 155 -6.15 -7.87 -46.26
CA ASP A 155 -6.42 -7.32 -47.57
C ASP A 155 -7.90 -6.89 -47.72
N SER A 156 -8.10 -5.69 -48.24
CA SER A 156 -9.43 -5.06 -48.30
C SER A 156 -10.41 -5.70 -49.28
N SER A 157 -9.95 -6.67 -50.08
CA SER A 157 -10.74 -7.33 -51.13
C SER A 157 -11.18 -8.75 -50.79
N SER A 158 -10.68 -9.36 -49.72
CA SER A 158 -11.00 -10.75 -49.37
C SER A 158 -12.21 -10.86 -48.46
N VAL A 159 -12.87 -12.01 -48.56
CA VAL A 159 -13.95 -12.44 -47.66
C VAL A 159 -13.57 -13.83 -47.16
N GLU A 160 -13.67 -14.04 -45.85
CA GLU A 160 -13.27 -15.27 -45.17
C GLU A 160 -14.48 -15.92 -44.48
N HIS A 161 -14.32 -17.13 -43.91
CA HIS A 161 -15.45 -17.87 -43.31
C HIS A 161 -16.14 -17.06 -42.21
N TYR A 162 -15.33 -16.40 -41.38
CA TYR A 162 -15.77 -15.65 -40.23
C TYR A 162 -14.83 -14.46 -40.00
N ILE A 163 -15.40 -13.25 -39.96
CA ILE A 163 -14.63 -11.99 -39.89
C ILE A 163 -14.93 -11.30 -38.56
N GLN A 164 -13.90 -11.06 -37.75
CA GLN A 164 -13.96 -10.34 -36.48
C GLN A 164 -13.52 -8.89 -36.69
N PRO A 165 -14.44 -7.93 -36.91
CA PRO A 165 -14.12 -6.60 -37.42
C PRO A 165 -13.17 -5.77 -36.54
N GLY A 166 -13.12 -6.00 -35.22
CA GLY A 166 -12.21 -5.28 -34.32
C GLY A 166 -10.80 -5.87 -34.21
N SER A 167 -10.59 -7.08 -34.72
CA SER A 167 -9.35 -7.85 -34.50
C SER A 167 -8.08 -7.08 -34.91
N ILE A 168 -8.11 -6.44 -36.09
CA ILE A 168 -6.96 -5.70 -36.62
C ILE A 168 -6.63 -4.49 -35.74
N SER A 169 -7.61 -3.67 -35.38
CA SER A 169 -7.36 -2.45 -34.61
C SER A 169 -6.86 -2.76 -33.19
N VAL A 170 -7.38 -3.83 -32.58
CA VAL A 170 -6.91 -4.31 -31.28
C VAL A 170 -5.48 -4.84 -31.35
N VAL A 171 -5.13 -5.64 -32.37
CA VAL A 171 -3.74 -6.11 -32.55
C VAL A 171 -2.78 -4.95 -32.82
N GLU A 172 -3.16 -3.95 -33.61
CA GLU A 172 -2.34 -2.76 -33.84
C GLU A 172 -2.12 -1.96 -32.55
N ALA A 173 -3.17 -1.78 -31.74
CA ALA A 173 -3.09 -1.08 -30.46
C ALA A 173 -2.17 -1.81 -29.47
N MET A 174 -2.35 -3.12 -29.30
CA MET A 174 -1.48 -3.92 -28.44
C MET A 174 -0.03 -3.94 -28.92
N LYS A 175 0.20 -3.98 -30.24
CA LYS A 175 1.54 -3.94 -30.80
C LYS A 175 2.28 -2.66 -30.39
N GLU A 176 1.61 -1.51 -30.39
CA GLU A 176 2.19 -0.24 -29.94
C GLU A 176 2.59 -0.30 -28.45
N GLU A 177 1.77 -0.89 -27.59
CA GLU A 177 2.08 -1.08 -26.16
C GLU A 177 3.33 -1.97 -25.97
N VAL A 178 3.41 -3.07 -26.72
CA VAL A 178 4.56 -3.98 -26.69
C VAL A 178 5.82 -3.31 -27.25
N GLU A 179 5.69 -2.41 -28.21
CA GLU A 179 6.81 -1.62 -28.75
C GLU A 179 7.34 -0.57 -27.76
N ARG A 180 6.50 -0.01 -26.89
CA ARG A 180 6.92 0.86 -25.79
C ARG A 180 7.75 0.12 -24.73
N GLY A 181 7.59 -1.20 -24.65
CA GLY A 181 8.32 -2.05 -23.70
C GLY A 181 7.73 -2.04 -22.29
N GLU A 182 6.48 -1.61 -22.15
CA GLU A 182 5.77 -1.42 -20.89
C GLU A 182 4.89 -2.62 -20.51
N ILE A 183 4.83 -3.69 -21.31
CA ILE A 183 3.97 -4.87 -21.07
C ILE A 183 4.83 -6.12 -20.82
N ASP A 184 4.46 -6.90 -19.81
CA ASP A 184 5.15 -8.12 -19.39
C ASP A 184 4.46 -9.41 -19.88
N GLY A 185 3.16 -9.37 -20.21
CA GLY A 185 2.41 -10.52 -20.70
C GLY A 185 1.03 -10.21 -21.25
N VAL A 186 0.47 -11.16 -22.01
CA VAL A 186 -0.86 -11.07 -22.64
C VAL A 186 -1.70 -12.28 -22.28
N PHE A 187 -2.96 -12.06 -21.91
CA PHE A 187 -3.94 -13.08 -21.55
C PHE A 187 -5.14 -13.03 -22.51
N HIS A 188 -5.29 -14.06 -23.35
CA HIS A 188 -6.41 -14.22 -24.28
C HIS A 188 -7.37 -15.30 -23.76
N ILE A 189 -8.47 -14.88 -23.14
CA ILE A 189 -9.33 -15.75 -22.30
C ILE A 189 -10.47 -16.43 -23.08
N GLY A 190 -10.11 -17.11 -24.18
CA GLY A 190 -11.01 -17.94 -24.99
C GLY A 190 -11.55 -17.25 -26.24
N ASP A 191 -12.11 -18.07 -27.13
CA ASP A 191 -12.56 -17.69 -28.47
C ASP A 191 -11.44 -17.05 -29.30
N ILE A 192 -10.46 -17.91 -29.58
CA ILE A 192 -9.12 -17.52 -30.00
C ILE A 192 -9.10 -17.06 -31.46
N SER A 193 -9.42 -17.96 -32.39
CA SER A 193 -9.31 -17.72 -33.84
C SER A 193 -10.65 -17.64 -34.55
N TYR A 194 -11.70 -18.18 -33.94
CA TYR A 194 -12.96 -18.52 -34.61
C TYR A 194 -12.76 -19.30 -35.92
N ALA A 195 -11.80 -20.22 -35.96
CA ALA A 195 -11.65 -21.14 -37.07
C ALA A 195 -12.92 -22.00 -37.26
N THR A 196 -13.54 -22.42 -36.15
CA THR A 196 -14.84 -23.12 -36.12
C THR A 196 -14.94 -24.25 -37.14
N GLY A 197 -13.87 -25.03 -37.26
CA GLY A 197 -13.73 -26.16 -38.18
C GLY A 197 -13.20 -25.81 -39.57
N PHE A 198 -12.86 -24.56 -39.86
CA PHE A 198 -12.09 -24.15 -41.04
C PHE A 198 -10.63 -23.96 -40.64
N LEU A 199 -9.88 -25.06 -40.61
CA LEU A 199 -8.61 -25.12 -39.89
C LEU A 199 -7.49 -24.21 -40.42
N VAL A 200 -7.59 -23.75 -41.67
CA VAL A 200 -6.64 -22.77 -42.25
C VAL A 200 -6.65 -21.43 -41.49
N GLU A 201 -7.75 -21.11 -40.82
CA GLU A 201 -7.91 -19.85 -40.09
C GLU A 201 -6.99 -19.77 -38.87
N TRP A 202 -6.55 -20.91 -38.32
CA TRP A 202 -5.51 -20.94 -37.28
C TRP A 202 -4.18 -20.35 -37.78
N ASP A 203 -3.77 -20.62 -39.02
CA ASP A 203 -2.53 -20.07 -39.57
C ASP A 203 -2.62 -18.55 -39.79
N PHE A 204 -3.78 -18.06 -40.25
CA PHE A 204 -4.02 -16.62 -40.38
C PHE A 204 -4.03 -15.91 -39.03
N PHE A 205 -4.65 -16.53 -38.02
CA PHE A 205 -4.63 -16.02 -36.66
C PHE A 205 -3.21 -15.98 -36.07
N LEU A 206 -2.45 -17.08 -36.19
CA LEU A 206 -1.07 -17.16 -35.73
C LEU A 206 -0.17 -16.13 -36.42
N HIS A 207 -0.41 -15.87 -37.71
CA HIS A 207 0.25 -14.79 -38.43
C HIS A 207 -0.08 -13.41 -37.86
N LEU A 208 -1.37 -13.15 -37.62
CA LEU A 208 -1.87 -11.87 -37.13
C LEU A 208 -1.28 -11.51 -35.76
N ILE A 209 -1.20 -12.46 -34.82
CA ILE A 209 -0.68 -12.20 -33.47
C ILE A 209 0.85 -12.22 -33.37
N ASN A 210 1.56 -12.68 -34.41
CA ASN A 210 3.00 -12.89 -34.36
C ASN A 210 3.82 -11.67 -33.92
N PRO A 211 3.49 -10.41 -34.29
CA PRO A 211 4.19 -9.23 -33.81
C PRO A 211 4.20 -9.07 -32.28
N ILE A 212 3.21 -9.64 -31.58
CA ILE A 212 3.03 -9.59 -30.12
C ILE A 212 3.54 -10.89 -29.50
N ALA A 213 2.99 -12.02 -29.94
CA ALA A 213 3.23 -13.33 -29.33
C ALA A 213 4.67 -13.84 -29.51
N SER A 214 5.43 -13.30 -30.46
CA SER A 214 6.87 -13.59 -30.60
C SER A 214 7.76 -12.85 -29.60
N ARG A 215 7.23 -11.88 -28.85
CA ARG A 215 7.99 -10.97 -27.97
C ARG A 215 7.66 -11.13 -26.48
N LEU A 216 6.45 -11.58 -26.15
CA LEU A 216 5.93 -11.72 -24.79
C LEU A 216 5.20 -13.05 -24.61
N PRO A 217 5.06 -13.58 -23.37
CA PRO A 217 4.18 -14.71 -23.11
C PRO A 217 2.73 -14.38 -23.53
N TYR A 218 2.17 -15.21 -24.40
CA TYR A 218 0.78 -15.17 -24.85
C TYR A 218 0.02 -16.34 -24.21
N ILE A 219 -0.69 -16.05 -23.13
CA ILE A 219 -1.35 -17.02 -22.26
C ILE A 219 -2.81 -17.13 -22.68
N THR A 220 -3.34 -18.35 -22.78
CA THR A 220 -4.69 -18.57 -23.33
C THR A 220 -5.58 -19.36 -22.39
N ALA A 221 -6.86 -19.00 -22.34
CA ALA A 221 -7.93 -19.90 -21.88
C ALA A 221 -8.63 -20.51 -23.11
N ILE A 222 -9.37 -21.60 -22.91
CA ILE A 222 -10.16 -22.24 -23.97
C ILE A 222 -11.60 -21.72 -23.91
N GLY A 223 -12.18 -21.34 -25.07
CA GLY A 223 -13.57 -20.92 -25.19
C GLY A 223 -14.47 -21.95 -25.86
N ASN A 224 -15.74 -21.58 -26.09
CA ASN A 224 -16.71 -22.47 -26.73
C ASN A 224 -16.38 -22.72 -28.20
N HIS A 225 -15.85 -21.72 -28.91
CA HIS A 225 -15.43 -21.90 -30.30
C HIS A 225 -14.18 -22.77 -30.49
N GLU A 226 -13.46 -23.08 -29.40
CA GLU A 226 -12.40 -24.10 -29.42
C GLU A 226 -12.94 -25.48 -29.04
N ARG A 227 -13.88 -25.58 -28.09
CA ARG A 227 -14.19 -26.86 -27.41
C ARG A 227 -15.56 -27.47 -27.71
N ASP A 228 -16.59 -26.66 -27.96
CA ASP A 228 -17.98 -27.14 -27.96
C ASP A 228 -18.30 -27.94 -29.21
N TYR A 229 -18.57 -29.23 -29.00
CA TYR A 229 -19.10 -30.11 -30.03
C TYR A 229 -19.91 -31.24 -29.41
N VAL A 230 -20.96 -31.68 -30.10
CA VAL A 230 -21.86 -32.74 -29.63
C VAL A 230 -21.08 -34.05 -29.36
N LYS A 231 -21.29 -34.64 -28.19
CA LYS A 231 -20.62 -35.87 -27.71
C LYS A 231 -19.09 -35.79 -27.58
N SER A 232 -18.52 -34.59 -27.52
CA SER A 232 -17.08 -34.39 -27.30
C SER A 232 -16.66 -34.43 -25.82
N GLY A 233 -17.62 -34.46 -24.89
CA GLY A 233 -17.35 -34.33 -23.45
C GLY A 233 -17.41 -32.90 -22.92
N SER A 234 -17.69 -31.89 -23.77
CA SER A 234 -18.03 -30.54 -23.30
C SER A 234 -19.30 -30.56 -22.46
N VAL A 235 -19.37 -29.69 -21.45
CA VAL A 235 -20.58 -29.42 -20.65
C VAL A 235 -21.69 -28.90 -21.54
N TYR A 236 -21.34 -28.06 -22.52
CA TYR A 236 -22.28 -27.53 -23.49
C TYR A 236 -22.25 -28.39 -24.76
N SER A 237 -23.33 -29.15 -24.96
CA SER A 237 -23.51 -29.98 -26.16
C SER A 237 -23.95 -29.14 -27.38
N LEU A 238 -23.17 -28.12 -27.71
CA LEU A 238 -23.36 -27.22 -28.85
C LEU A 238 -22.40 -27.60 -29.99
N THR A 239 -22.31 -26.78 -31.04
CA THR A 239 -21.51 -27.05 -32.24
C THR A 239 -20.56 -25.90 -32.58
N ASP A 240 -20.29 -25.01 -31.63
CA ASP A 240 -19.63 -23.73 -31.85
C ASP A 240 -18.20 -23.90 -32.40
N SER A 241 -17.53 -24.99 -32.03
CA SER A 241 -16.18 -25.32 -32.54
C SER A 241 -16.13 -25.91 -33.94
N GLY A 242 -17.27 -26.21 -34.58
CA GLY A 242 -17.29 -26.90 -35.88
C GLY A 242 -16.63 -28.30 -35.88
N GLY A 243 -16.48 -28.91 -34.70
CA GLY A 243 -15.91 -30.25 -34.52
C GLY A 243 -14.40 -30.28 -34.28
N GLU A 244 -13.79 -29.12 -34.04
CA GLU A 244 -12.41 -29.03 -33.55
C GLU A 244 -12.25 -29.68 -32.17
N CYS A 245 -13.26 -29.54 -31.31
CA CYS A 245 -13.36 -30.17 -30.00
C CYS A 245 -12.09 -30.12 -29.14
N GLY A 246 -11.41 -28.98 -29.16
CA GLY A 246 -10.22 -28.66 -28.39
C GLY A 246 -8.90 -29.11 -29.02
N VAL A 247 -8.92 -29.94 -30.07
CA VAL A 247 -7.69 -30.55 -30.62
C VAL A 247 -6.73 -29.50 -31.21
N PRO A 248 -7.16 -28.54 -32.05
CA PRO A 248 -6.27 -27.49 -32.54
C PRO A 248 -5.74 -26.61 -31.41
N TYR A 249 -6.61 -26.18 -30.49
CA TYR A 249 -6.24 -25.37 -29.33
C TYR A 249 -5.10 -26.02 -28.51
N GLU A 250 -5.27 -27.28 -28.08
CA GLU A 250 -4.28 -27.99 -27.28
C GLU A 250 -2.97 -28.24 -28.04
N THR A 251 -3.02 -28.28 -29.37
CA THR A 251 -1.84 -28.53 -30.19
C THR A 251 -1.05 -27.24 -30.44
N TYR A 252 -1.71 -26.15 -30.83
CA TYR A 252 -1.07 -24.86 -31.09
C TYR A 252 -0.65 -24.18 -29.79
N PHE A 253 -1.54 -24.12 -28.79
CA PHE A 253 -1.33 -23.42 -27.52
C PHE A 253 -1.09 -24.40 -26.38
N GLN A 254 0.16 -24.85 -26.26
CA GLN A 254 0.57 -25.76 -25.19
C GLN A 254 0.81 -24.99 -23.89
N MET A 255 -0.24 -24.78 -23.11
CA MET A 255 -0.22 -24.17 -21.77
C MET A 255 0.26 -25.17 -20.70
N PRO A 256 0.67 -24.72 -19.50
CA PRO A 256 1.21 -25.59 -18.43
C PRO A 256 0.10 -26.36 -17.69
N ASN A 257 -0.76 -27.05 -18.45
CA ASN A 257 -1.90 -27.77 -17.93
C ASN A 257 -1.56 -29.21 -17.50
N ASN A 258 -2.43 -29.81 -16.69
CA ASN A 258 -2.18 -31.09 -16.01
C ASN A 258 -2.54 -32.34 -16.86
N GLY A 259 -2.51 -32.21 -18.18
CA GLY A 259 -2.70 -33.30 -19.13
C GLY A 259 -3.67 -32.99 -20.25
N LYS A 260 -3.84 -33.97 -21.14
CA LYS A 260 -4.77 -33.91 -22.28
C LYS A 260 -6.22 -33.73 -21.83
N ASP A 261 -6.97 -32.87 -22.50
CA ASP A 261 -8.37 -32.51 -22.21
C ASP A 261 -8.58 -32.04 -20.76
N LYS A 262 -7.56 -31.33 -20.24
CA LYS A 262 -7.60 -30.66 -18.92
C LYS A 262 -7.05 -29.23 -19.02
N PRO A 263 -7.66 -28.35 -19.82
CA PRO A 263 -7.07 -27.04 -20.18
C PRO A 263 -7.16 -25.97 -19.07
N TRP A 264 -7.13 -26.37 -17.80
CA TRP A 264 -7.09 -25.49 -16.64
C TRP A 264 -5.72 -25.55 -15.95
N TYR A 265 -5.22 -24.40 -15.53
CA TYR A 265 -3.88 -24.24 -14.97
C TYR A 265 -3.77 -22.89 -14.25
N SER A 266 -2.69 -22.73 -13.49
CA SER A 266 -2.39 -21.48 -12.82
C SER A 266 -0.96 -21.06 -13.07
N ILE A 267 -0.73 -19.76 -12.93
CA ILE A 267 0.60 -19.19 -13.04
C ILE A 267 0.70 -17.93 -12.18
N GLU A 268 1.86 -17.76 -11.55
CA GLU A 268 2.17 -16.52 -10.83
C GLU A 268 3.13 -15.67 -11.64
N MET A 269 2.82 -14.38 -11.75
CA MET A 269 3.68 -13.37 -12.34
C MET A 269 3.69 -12.15 -11.43
N ALA A 270 4.88 -11.75 -10.97
CA ALA A 270 5.05 -10.69 -9.98
C ALA A 270 4.11 -10.86 -8.76
N SER A 271 3.26 -9.87 -8.46
CA SER A 271 2.35 -9.85 -7.32
C SER A 271 1.00 -10.55 -7.56
N ILE A 272 0.82 -11.23 -8.71
CA ILE A 272 -0.46 -11.83 -9.09
C ILE A 272 -0.36 -13.35 -9.21
N HIS A 273 -1.36 -14.04 -8.66
CA HIS A 273 -1.68 -15.43 -8.97
C HIS A 273 -2.88 -15.47 -9.92
N PHE A 274 -2.69 -16.04 -11.11
CA PHE A 274 -3.75 -16.25 -12.10
C PHE A 274 -4.26 -17.68 -12.03
N THR A 275 -5.55 -17.86 -11.81
CA THR A 275 -6.26 -19.14 -11.93
C THR A 275 -7.04 -19.14 -13.24
N ILE A 276 -6.60 -19.93 -14.23
CA ILE A 276 -7.21 -20.00 -15.56
C ILE A 276 -8.00 -21.31 -15.67
N ILE A 277 -9.29 -21.20 -15.95
CA ILE A 277 -10.21 -22.34 -16.05
C ILE A 277 -10.73 -22.54 -17.47
N SER A 278 -11.40 -23.67 -17.67
CA SER A 278 -12.27 -23.89 -18.82
C SER A 278 -13.72 -23.94 -18.38
N THR A 279 -14.51 -23.00 -18.90
CA THR A 279 -15.96 -23.00 -18.74
C THR A 279 -16.64 -24.14 -19.51
N GLU A 280 -15.97 -24.70 -20.51
CA GLU A 280 -16.52 -25.74 -21.39
C GLU A 280 -16.34 -27.18 -20.83
N HIS A 281 -15.57 -27.33 -19.74
CA HIS A 281 -15.37 -28.62 -19.08
C HIS A 281 -16.14 -28.69 -17.76
N ASN A 282 -16.42 -29.90 -17.29
CA ASN A 282 -17.20 -30.11 -16.08
C ASN A 282 -16.58 -29.36 -14.90
N PHE A 283 -17.30 -28.35 -14.41
CA PHE A 283 -16.93 -27.49 -13.28
C PHE A 283 -17.71 -27.83 -12.02
N SER A 284 -18.60 -28.83 -12.05
CA SER A 284 -19.45 -29.15 -10.90
C SER A 284 -18.64 -29.64 -9.70
N ILE A 285 -19.21 -29.52 -8.48
CA ILE A 285 -18.61 -29.93 -7.22
C ILE A 285 -18.12 -31.39 -7.32
N ASN A 286 -16.88 -31.63 -6.87
CA ASN A 286 -16.13 -32.89 -6.99
C ASN A 286 -15.67 -33.27 -8.40
N SER A 287 -15.91 -32.44 -9.43
CA SER A 287 -15.27 -32.64 -10.73
C SER A 287 -13.74 -32.44 -10.64
N PRO A 288 -12.96 -33.01 -11.56
CA PRO A 288 -11.51 -32.80 -11.58
C PRO A 288 -11.10 -31.32 -11.64
N GLN A 289 -11.84 -30.49 -12.37
CA GLN A 289 -11.58 -29.07 -12.45
C GLN A 289 -11.97 -28.35 -11.16
N TYR A 290 -13.10 -28.68 -10.55
CA TYR A 290 -13.52 -28.09 -9.27
C TYR A 290 -12.54 -28.36 -8.14
N GLU A 291 -12.12 -29.61 -7.97
CA GLU A 291 -11.14 -29.97 -6.95
C GLU A 291 -9.77 -29.34 -7.22
N TRP A 292 -9.40 -29.20 -8.51
CA TRP A 292 -8.21 -28.46 -8.89
C TRP A 292 -8.30 -26.98 -8.54
N MET A 293 -9.38 -26.27 -8.91
CA MET A 293 -9.60 -24.85 -8.61
C MET A 293 -9.52 -24.61 -7.10
N LYS A 294 -10.17 -25.47 -6.32
CA LYS A 294 -10.17 -25.42 -4.85
C LYS A 294 -8.76 -25.59 -4.30
N SER A 295 -8.00 -26.58 -4.79
CA SER A 295 -6.63 -26.82 -4.35
C SER A 295 -5.68 -25.69 -4.75
N ASP A 296 -5.85 -25.16 -5.95
CA ASP A 296 -5.03 -24.09 -6.52
C ASP A 296 -5.19 -22.80 -5.70
N MET A 297 -6.42 -22.30 -5.59
CA MET A 297 -6.71 -21.07 -4.85
C MET A 297 -6.41 -21.19 -3.35
N ALA A 298 -6.56 -22.38 -2.76
CA ALA A 298 -6.15 -22.64 -1.38
C ALA A 298 -4.63 -22.59 -1.16
N SER A 299 -3.84 -22.86 -2.20
CA SER A 299 -2.38 -22.90 -2.12
C SER A 299 -1.70 -21.54 -2.24
N VAL A 300 -2.46 -20.50 -2.62
CA VAL A 300 -1.93 -19.16 -2.91
C VAL A 300 -1.35 -18.52 -1.66
N ASN A 301 -0.05 -18.21 -1.70
CA ASN A 301 0.58 -17.41 -0.66
C ASN A 301 0.35 -15.92 -0.91
N ARG A 302 -0.73 -15.39 -0.34
CA ARG A 302 -1.17 -13.99 -0.50
C ARG A 302 -0.17 -12.94 0.04
N SER A 303 0.86 -13.35 0.79
CA SER A 303 1.96 -12.44 1.17
C SER A 303 2.99 -12.21 0.06
N ARG A 304 3.03 -13.09 -0.94
CA ARG A 304 3.90 -12.99 -2.12
C ARG A 304 3.12 -12.55 -3.36
N THR A 305 1.92 -13.08 -3.53
CA THR A 305 1.01 -12.77 -4.63
C THR A 305 -0.34 -12.32 -4.04
N PRO A 306 -0.44 -11.06 -3.58
CA PRO A 306 -1.65 -10.57 -2.93
C PRO A 306 -2.89 -10.65 -3.80
N TRP A 307 -2.74 -10.54 -5.12
CA TRP A 307 -3.84 -10.55 -6.07
C TRP A 307 -4.12 -11.96 -6.56
N LEU A 308 -5.37 -12.39 -6.42
CA LEU A 308 -5.88 -13.62 -7.02
C LEU A 308 -6.86 -13.23 -8.12
N ILE A 309 -6.46 -13.43 -9.37
CA ILE A 309 -7.30 -13.16 -10.55
C ILE A 309 -7.80 -14.50 -11.11
N PHE A 310 -9.12 -14.63 -11.19
CA PHE A 310 -9.79 -15.78 -11.77
C PHE A 310 -10.17 -15.48 -13.21
N MET A 311 -9.83 -16.35 -14.15
CA MET A 311 -10.07 -16.15 -15.58
C MET A 311 -10.78 -17.35 -16.19
N GLY A 312 -11.83 -17.09 -16.95
CA GLY A 312 -12.55 -18.09 -17.74
C GLY A 312 -13.17 -17.45 -18.99
N HIS A 313 -13.86 -18.24 -19.81
CA HIS A 313 -14.44 -17.70 -21.04
C HIS A 313 -15.90 -17.24 -20.83
N ARG A 314 -16.84 -18.15 -20.52
CA ARG A 314 -18.25 -17.80 -20.27
C ARG A 314 -18.45 -17.07 -18.93
N PRO A 315 -19.18 -15.94 -18.88
CA PRO A 315 -19.25 -15.09 -17.70
C PRO A 315 -20.24 -15.59 -16.63
N MET A 316 -19.97 -15.22 -15.38
CA MET A 316 -20.91 -15.36 -14.25
C MET A 316 -21.97 -14.26 -14.22
N TYR A 317 -21.65 -13.07 -14.73
CA TYR A 317 -22.52 -11.89 -14.72
C TYR A 317 -22.56 -11.25 -16.09
N SER A 318 -23.76 -10.93 -16.60
CA SER A 318 -23.96 -10.18 -17.84
C SER A 318 -25.31 -9.49 -17.84
N SER A 319 -25.36 -8.21 -18.22
CA SER A 319 -26.64 -7.49 -18.35
C SER A 319 -27.39 -7.87 -19.63
N ILE A 320 -26.75 -8.61 -20.55
CA ILE A 320 -27.37 -9.06 -21.78
C ILE A 320 -28.27 -10.27 -21.52
N ARG A 321 -29.55 -10.10 -21.86
CA ARG A 321 -30.58 -11.13 -21.76
C ARG A 321 -30.79 -11.77 -23.14
N GLY A 322 -29.84 -12.59 -23.56
CA GLY A 322 -29.95 -13.42 -24.78
C GLY A 322 -30.77 -14.69 -24.58
N LEU A 323 -31.18 -15.34 -25.68
CA LEU A 323 -31.64 -16.72 -25.69
C LEU A 323 -30.74 -17.54 -26.64
N PRO A 324 -29.98 -18.54 -26.15
CA PRO A 324 -29.82 -18.90 -24.72
C PRO A 324 -29.12 -17.80 -23.92
N THR A 325 -29.24 -17.84 -22.59
CA THR A 325 -28.58 -16.88 -21.70
C THR A 325 -27.07 -17.06 -21.78
N SER A 326 -26.32 -15.96 -21.79
CA SER A 326 -24.84 -15.99 -21.81
C SER A 326 -24.24 -16.40 -20.45
N VAL A 327 -25.06 -16.39 -19.39
CA VAL A 327 -24.71 -16.86 -18.04
C VAL A 327 -25.31 -18.26 -17.82
N ASP A 328 -24.49 -19.19 -17.36
CA ASP A 328 -24.93 -20.50 -16.88
C ASP A 328 -25.06 -20.46 -15.35
N HIS A 329 -26.29 -20.53 -14.85
CA HIS A 329 -26.55 -20.49 -13.42
C HIS A 329 -25.97 -21.69 -12.65
N ASN A 330 -25.78 -22.86 -13.28
CA ASN A 330 -25.10 -23.96 -12.58
C ASN A 330 -23.61 -23.64 -12.36
N PHE A 331 -22.98 -22.95 -13.31
CA PHE A 331 -21.60 -22.49 -13.15
C PHE A 331 -21.50 -21.47 -12.01
N VAL A 332 -22.43 -20.50 -11.96
CA VAL A 332 -22.50 -19.50 -10.89
C VAL A 332 -22.71 -20.19 -9.54
N ASP A 333 -23.77 -21.00 -9.40
CA ASP A 333 -24.17 -21.65 -8.14
C ASP A 333 -23.06 -22.54 -7.57
N GLU A 334 -22.29 -23.22 -8.42
CA GLU A 334 -21.25 -24.15 -7.98
C GLU A 334 -19.90 -23.45 -7.74
N VAL A 335 -19.51 -22.48 -8.58
CA VAL A 335 -18.15 -21.92 -8.58
C VAL A 335 -18.06 -20.56 -7.89
N GLU A 336 -19.08 -19.70 -7.93
CA GLU A 336 -19.05 -18.40 -7.26
C GLU A 336 -18.78 -18.51 -5.74
N PRO A 337 -19.38 -19.48 -4.99
CA PRO A 337 -19.05 -19.67 -3.58
C PRO A 337 -17.57 -19.96 -3.33
N LEU A 338 -16.90 -20.62 -4.29
CA LEU A 338 -15.47 -20.91 -4.22
C LEU A 338 -14.64 -19.63 -4.36
N LEU A 339 -15.04 -18.72 -5.26
CA LEU A 339 -14.39 -17.42 -5.44
C LEU A 339 -14.48 -16.58 -4.17
N LEU A 340 -15.65 -16.56 -3.53
CA LEU A 340 -15.85 -15.88 -2.25
C LEU A 340 -15.01 -16.51 -1.13
N GLN A 341 -15.01 -17.85 -1.02
CA GLN A 341 -14.29 -18.60 0.00
C GLN A 341 -12.77 -18.31 -0.01
N TYR A 342 -12.18 -18.26 -1.20
CA TYR A 342 -10.74 -18.02 -1.37
C TYR A 342 -10.40 -16.55 -1.64
N LYS A 343 -11.37 -15.65 -1.46
CA LYS A 343 -11.21 -14.20 -1.58
C LYS A 343 -10.58 -13.80 -2.92
N VAL A 344 -11.14 -14.30 -4.02
CA VAL A 344 -10.75 -13.87 -5.38
C VAL A 344 -11.00 -12.38 -5.51
N ASP A 345 -10.04 -11.63 -6.04
CA ASP A 345 -10.17 -10.17 -6.13
C ASP A 345 -10.91 -9.74 -7.38
N LEU A 346 -10.52 -10.33 -8.51
CA LEU A 346 -11.00 -9.97 -9.81
C LEU A 346 -11.30 -11.24 -10.60
N ALA A 347 -12.50 -11.33 -11.15
CA ALA A 347 -12.90 -12.38 -12.07
C ALA A 347 -13.10 -11.79 -13.46
N LEU A 348 -12.36 -12.29 -14.44
CA LEU A 348 -12.37 -11.82 -15.83
C LEU A 348 -12.95 -12.89 -16.75
N PHE A 349 -13.89 -12.47 -17.59
CA PHE A 349 -14.58 -13.34 -18.53
C PHE A 349 -14.67 -12.72 -19.93
N GLY A 350 -14.76 -13.55 -20.97
CA GLY A 350 -15.03 -13.16 -22.35
C GLY A 350 -16.47 -13.47 -22.75
N HIS A 351 -16.64 -14.07 -23.94
CA HIS A 351 -17.86 -14.65 -24.52
C HIS A 351 -18.96 -13.64 -24.90
N VAL A 352 -19.14 -12.61 -24.06
CA VAL A 352 -20.06 -11.51 -24.30
C VAL A 352 -19.26 -10.36 -24.91
N HIS A 353 -19.65 -9.94 -26.11
CA HIS A 353 -18.82 -9.08 -26.95
C HIS A 353 -18.94 -7.59 -26.61
N ASN A 354 -18.62 -7.24 -25.37
CA ASN A 354 -18.54 -5.87 -24.87
C ASN A 354 -17.65 -5.81 -23.62
N TYR A 355 -17.57 -4.62 -23.02
CA TYR A 355 -16.99 -4.42 -21.71
C TYR A 355 -18.10 -4.13 -20.69
N GLU A 356 -18.11 -4.86 -19.59
CA GLU A 356 -19.04 -4.62 -18.47
C GLU A 356 -18.35 -4.89 -17.14
N ARG A 357 -18.39 -3.93 -16.20
CA ARG A 357 -17.79 -4.04 -14.87
C ARG A 357 -18.85 -3.99 -13.77
N THR A 358 -18.68 -4.84 -12.76
CA THR A 358 -19.61 -4.95 -11.64
C THR A 358 -19.15 -4.18 -10.39
N CYS A 359 -20.05 -3.96 -9.43
CA CYS A 359 -19.67 -3.75 -8.02
C CYS A 359 -19.00 -5.02 -7.45
N SER A 360 -18.51 -5.00 -6.21
CA SER A 360 -18.15 -6.26 -5.53
C SER A 360 -19.43 -7.05 -5.31
N VAL A 361 -19.62 -8.16 -6.03
CA VAL A 361 -20.92 -8.82 -6.22
C VAL A 361 -20.86 -10.28 -5.77
N PHE A 362 -21.92 -10.73 -5.10
CA PHE A 362 -22.12 -12.13 -4.73
C PHE A 362 -23.61 -12.43 -4.66
N GLU A 363 -24.06 -13.53 -5.27
CA GLU A 363 -25.48 -13.91 -5.38
C GLU A 363 -26.35 -12.75 -5.91
N ASP A 364 -25.97 -12.12 -7.03
CA ASP A 364 -26.67 -10.98 -7.65
C ASP A 364 -26.79 -9.71 -6.77
N ASN A 365 -26.10 -9.65 -5.63
CA ASN A 365 -26.17 -8.52 -4.70
C ASN A 365 -24.83 -7.79 -4.62
N CYS A 366 -24.85 -6.45 -4.78
CA CYS A 366 -23.70 -5.63 -4.43
C CYS A 366 -23.41 -5.74 -2.94
N LYS A 367 -22.27 -6.33 -2.59
CA LYS A 367 -21.76 -6.39 -1.22
C LYS A 367 -20.95 -5.14 -0.88
N ALA A 368 -20.29 -4.53 -1.86
CA ALA A 368 -19.64 -3.23 -1.70
C ALA A 368 -19.65 -2.44 -3.03
N MET A 369 -19.80 -1.12 -2.90
CA MET A 369 -19.65 -0.18 -4.01
C MET A 369 -18.23 0.40 -3.99
N PRO A 370 -17.61 0.67 -5.16
CA PRO A 370 -16.37 1.43 -5.18
C PRO A 370 -16.62 2.88 -4.72
N PHE A 371 -15.60 3.50 -4.13
CA PHE A 371 -15.57 4.94 -3.87
C PHE A 371 -14.70 5.64 -4.92
N LYS A 372 -14.85 6.95 -5.07
CA LYS A 372 -14.00 7.75 -5.96
C LYS A 372 -12.75 8.20 -5.21
N ASP A 373 -11.57 7.93 -5.76
CA ASP A 373 -10.31 8.46 -5.23
C ASP A 373 -10.14 9.96 -5.56
N SER A 374 -9.01 10.56 -5.15
CA SER A 374 -8.70 11.96 -5.40
C SER A 374 -8.62 12.32 -6.89
N ASN A 375 -8.43 11.33 -7.77
CA ASN A 375 -8.38 11.50 -9.22
C ASN A 375 -9.73 11.17 -9.90
N GLY A 376 -10.76 10.80 -9.13
CA GLY A 376 -12.08 10.40 -9.64
C GLY A 376 -12.13 8.98 -10.20
N ILE A 377 -11.16 8.12 -9.87
CA ILE A 377 -11.09 6.71 -10.28
C ILE A 377 -11.89 5.85 -9.29
N ASP A 378 -12.67 4.89 -9.81
CA ASP A 378 -13.39 3.92 -8.97
C ASP A 378 -12.39 3.03 -8.24
N THR A 379 -12.44 3.03 -6.91
CA THR A 379 -11.52 2.28 -6.05
C THR A 379 -12.31 1.33 -5.15
N TYR A 380 -11.96 0.05 -5.23
CA TYR A 380 -12.50 -1.03 -4.41
C TYR A 380 -11.55 -1.32 -3.26
N ASP A 381 -12.04 -1.19 -2.03
CA ASP A 381 -11.27 -1.52 -0.84
C ASP A 381 -11.41 -3.00 -0.49
N HIS A 382 -10.38 -3.79 -0.79
CA HIS A 382 -10.32 -5.22 -0.47
C HIS A 382 -9.58 -5.51 0.84
N ASN A 383 -9.28 -4.47 1.66
CA ASN A 383 -8.82 -4.67 3.03
C ASN A 383 -9.90 -5.29 3.90
N ASN A 384 -11.12 -4.78 3.73
CA ASN A 384 -12.33 -5.41 4.24
C ASN A 384 -13.03 -6.15 3.11
N TYR A 385 -12.39 -7.22 2.62
CA TYR A 385 -12.89 -8.01 1.51
C TYR A 385 -14.34 -8.46 1.75
N THR A 386 -15.23 -8.13 0.81
CA THR A 386 -16.65 -8.51 0.85
C THR A 386 -17.03 -9.52 -0.22
N ALA A 387 -16.59 -9.32 -1.46
CA ALA A 387 -16.90 -10.13 -2.64
C ALA A 387 -15.94 -9.80 -3.80
N PRO A 388 -15.77 -10.69 -4.80
CA PRO A 388 -14.96 -10.40 -5.98
C PRO A 388 -15.58 -9.28 -6.83
N VAL A 389 -14.72 -8.56 -7.57
CA VAL A 389 -15.13 -7.70 -8.68
C VAL A 389 -15.17 -8.56 -9.94
N HIS A 390 -16.23 -8.45 -10.76
CA HIS A 390 -16.32 -9.13 -12.04
C HIS A 390 -16.20 -8.13 -13.19
N ALA A 391 -15.52 -8.53 -14.27
CA ALA A 391 -15.53 -7.79 -15.52
C ALA A 391 -15.63 -8.72 -16.74
N ILE A 392 -16.52 -8.38 -17.66
CA ILE A 392 -16.55 -8.91 -19.02
C ILE A 392 -15.56 -8.10 -19.86
N ILE A 393 -14.69 -8.78 -20.59
CA ILE A 393 -13.64 -8.23 -21.46
C ILE A 393 -13.63 -8.91 -22.85
N GLY A 394 -14.80 -9.28 -23.38
CA GLY A 394 -14.97 -9.96 -24.67
C GLY A 394 -15.03 -9.03 -25.90
N MET A 395 -14.57 -7.79 -25.77
CA MET A 395 -14.72 -6.75 -26.79
C MET A 395 -13.60 -6.70 -27.84
N ALA A 396 -12.72 -7.70 -27.93
CA ALA A 396 -11.47 -7.56 -28.69
C ALA A 396 -11.58 -7.77 -30.21
N GLY A 397 -12.70 -8.23 -30.74
CA GLY A 397 -12.77 -8.32 -32.20
C GLY A 397 -14.09 -8.76 -32.79
N PHE A 398 -14.76 -9.72 -32.15
CA PHE A 398 -16.06 -10.17 -32.63
C PHE A 398 -17.08 -9.02 -32.61
N LYS A 399 -18.09 -9.09 -33.49
CA LYS A 399 -19.18 -8.11 -33.56
C LYS A 399 -19.77 -7.80 -32.17
N LEU A 400 -19.65 -6.52 -31.77
CA LEU A 400 -20.08 -6.07 -30.45
C LEU A 400 -21.58 -6.27 -30.18
N ASP A 401 -21.88 -6.75 -28.98
CA ASP A 401 -23.26 -6.96 -28.52
C ASP A 401 -23.94 -5.67 -28.07
N GLU A 402 -25.27 -5.63 -28.18
CA GLU A 402 -26.09 -4.51 -27.73
C GLU A 402 -26.51 -4.68 -26.27
N PHE A 403 -26.35 -3.64 -25.47
CA PHE A 403 -26.92 -3.59 -24.11
C PHE A 403 -28.45 -3.40 -24.17
N PRO A 404 -29.20 -3.95 -23.18
CA PRO A 404 -30.64 -3.76 -23.12
C PRO A 404 -31.02 -2.27 -22.95
N PRO A 405 -32.14 -1.82 -23.55
CA PRO A 405 -32.52 -0.41 -23.55
C PRO A 405 -33.02 0.09 -22.18
N PHE A 406 -33.48 -0.79 -21.29
CA PHE A 406 -33.99 -0.44 -19.95
C PHE A 406 -33.75 -1.57 -18.94
N ASN A 407 -33.67 -1.21 -17.65
CA ASN A 407 -33.21 -2.01 -16.49
C ASN A 407 -31.74 -2.43 -16.57
N VAL A 408 -30.92 -1.79 -15.74
CA VAL A 408 -29.57 -2.28 -15.46
C VAL A 408 -29.61 -2.94 -14.10
N GLU A 409 -29.16 -4.19 -14.04
CA GLU A 409 -28.98 -4.86 -12.76
C GLU A 409 -28.14 -3.98 -11.85
N ARG A 410 -28.48 -3.92 -10.55
CA ARG A 410 -27.82 -2.99 -9.62
C ARG A 410 -26.32 -3.22 -9.51
N TRP A 411 -25.87 -4.42 -9.83
CA TRP A 411 -24.47 -4.79 -9.83
C TRP A 411 -23.68 -4.28 -11.03
N SER A 412 -24.31 -3.88 -12.13
CA SER A 412 -23.64 -3.41 -13.35
C SER A 412 -23.36 -1.91 -13.26
N LEU A 413 -22.08 -1.55 -13.16
CA LEU A 413 -21.64 -0.16 -12.91
C LEU A 413 -21.26 0.56 -14.20
N VAL A 414 -20.42 -0.07 -15.03
CA VAL A 414 -19.91 0.51 -16.28
C VAL A 414 -20.12 -0.49 -17.42
N ARG A 415 -20.57 0.03 -18.56
CA ARG A 415 -20.88 -0.73 -19.77
C ARG A 415 -20.37 0.04 -20.98
N VAL A 416 -19.44 -0.54 -21.72
CA VAL A 416 -18.80 0.08 -22.88
C VAL A 416 -18.93 -0.84 -24.09
N LYS A 417 -19.38 -0.28 -25.21
CA LYS A 417 -19.56 -0.97 -26.48
C LYS A 417 -18.57 -0.40 -27.51
N LYS A 418 -17.30 -0.73 -27.33
CA LYS A 418 -16.18 -0.34 -28.19
C LYS A 418 -15.20 -1.49 -28.30
N PHE A 419 -14.52 -1.62 -29.44
CA PHE A 419 -13.42 -2.57 -29.55
C PHE A 419 -12.26 -2.11 -28.67
N GLY A 420 -11.63 -3.05 -27.97
CA GLY A 420 -10.61 -2.70 -26.99
C GLY A 420 -10.04 -3.90 -26.27
N TYR A 421 -9.20 -3.61 -25.28
CA TYR A 421 -8.59 -4.60 -24.38
C TYR A 421 -8.47 -4.01 -22.98
N LEU A 422 -8.32 -4.87 -21.98
CA LEU A 422 -8.00 -4.47 -20.63
C LEU A 422 -6.48 -4.34 -20.49
N ARG A 423 -6.00 -3.18 -20.01
CA ARG A 423 -4.61 -2.96 -19.59
C ARG A 423 -4.58 -2.97 -18.07
N GLY A 424 -3.76 -3.83 -17.49
CA GLY A 424 -3.62 -3.98 -16.04
C GLY A 424 -2.24 -3.63 -15.55
N HIS A 425 -2.16 -3.04 -14.37
CA HIS A 425 -0.92 -2.77 -13.64
C HIS A 425 -1.09 -3.20 -12.18
N ALA A 426 -0.14 -3.97 -11.68
CA ALA A 426 -0.19 -4.49 -10.31
C ALA A 426 1.10 -4.24 -9.55
N THR A 427 0.91 -3.77 -8.32
CA THR A 427 1.93 -3.71 -7.27
C THR A 427 1.54 -4.69 -6.16
N MET A 428 2.16 -4.63 -4.98
CA MET A 428 1.77 -5.43 -3.81
C MET A 428 0.52 -4.87 -3.11
N GLU A 429 0.14 -3.62 -3.40
CA GLU A 429 -0.88 -2.88 -2.65
C GLU A 429 -2.02 -2.34 -3.51
N GLU A 430 -1.75 -2.15 -4.81
CA GLU A 430 -2.73 -1.73 -5.80
C GLU A 430 -2.75 -2.66 -7.02
N LEU A 431 -3.94 -3.01 -7.50
CA LEU A 431 -4.21 -3.60 -8.80
C LEU A 431 -5.10 -2.63 -9.59
N SER A 432 -4.55 -1.96 -10.59
CA SER A 432 -5.23 -0.99 -11.44
C SER A 432 -5.53 -1.56 -12.82
N LEU A 433 -6.70 -1.24 -13.36
CA LEU A 433 -7.21 -1.77 -14.63
C LEU A 433 -7.82 -0.63 -15.44
N GLU A 434 -7.53 -0.63 -16.74
CA GLU A 434 -8.02 0.34 -17.71
C GLU A 434 -8.60 -0.37 -18.93
N MET A 435 -9.81 0.01 -19.35
CA MET A 435 -10.34 -0.40 -20.65
C MET A 435 -9.84 0.58 -21.70
N VAL A 436 -9.00 0.10 -22.63
CA VAL A 436 -8.43 0.92 -23.69
C VAL A 436 -9.19 0.69 -24.99
N ASN A 437 -9.67 1.77 -25.60
CA ASN A 437 -10.31 1.74 -26.91
C ASN A 437 -9.26 1.53 -28.01
N ALA A 438 -9.46 0.49 -28.82
CA ALA A 438 -8.53 0.08 -29.85
C ALA A 438 -8.58 0.90 -31.15
N ASP A 439 -9.50 1.85 -31.29
CA ASP A 439 -9.51 2.77 -32.42
C ASP A 439 -8.92 4.14 -32.02
N THR A 440 -9.19 4.61 -30.80
CA THR A 440 -8.78 5.95 -30.33
C THR A 440 -7.55 5.96 -29.43
N ARG A 441 -7.18 4.81 -28.83
CA ARG A 441 -6.16 4.67 -27.77
C ARG A 441 -6.52 5.38 -26.45
N GLU A 442 -7.76 5.86 -26.32
CA GLU A 442 -8.23 6.51 -25.10
C GLU A 442 -8.73 5.47 -24.09
N VAL A 443 -8.64 5.81 -22.80
CA VAL A 443 -9.17 5.00 -21.71
C VAL A 443 -10.67 5.32 -21.55
N GLU A 444 -11.52 4.30 -21.68
CA GLU A 444 -13.00 4.44 -21.57
C GLU A 444 -13.50 4.15 -20.15
N ASP A 445 -12.77 3.34 -19.38
CA ASP A 445 -13.01 3.09 -17.96
C ASP A 445 -11.71 2.81 -17.23
N SER A 446 -11.63 3.18 -15.96
CA SER A 446 -10.49 2.93 -15.09
C SER A 446 -10.98 2.61 -13.68
N PHE A 447 -10.43 1.55 -13.08
CA PHE A 447 -10.72 1.20 -11.70
C PHE A 447 -9.50 0.57 -11.01
N LYS A 448 -9.52 0.59 -9.67
CA LYS A 448 -8.45 0.09 -8.83
C LYS A 448 -9.00 -0.81 -7.73
N ILE A 449 -8.28 -1.87 -7.40
CA ILE A 449 -8.52 -2.68 -6.22
C ILE A 449 -7.32 -2.47 -5.30
N ILE A 450 -7.57 -2.08 -4.05
CA ILE A 450 -6.52 -1.81 -3.07
C ILE A 450 -6.54 -2.83 -1.94
N LYS A 451 -5.34 -3.23 -1.53
CA LYS A 451 -5.06 -4.03 -0.35
C LYS A 451 -3.87 -3.43 0.36
N THR A 452 -4.19 -2.64 1.36
CA THR A 452 -3.24 -2.32 2.39
C THR A 452 -2.92 -3.60 3.17
N HIS A 453 -1.69 -4.09 3.05
CA HIS A 453 -1.19 -5.04 4.04
C HIS A 453 -1.28 -4.32 5.38
N SER A 454 -2.22 -4.69 6.24
CA SER A 454 -2.32 -4.14 7.58
C SER A 454 -1.02 -4.35 8.36
N ALA A 455 -0.15 -5.29 7.95
CA ALA A 455 1.21 -5.42 8.47
C ALA A 455 2.23 -4.43 7.86
N ASN A 456 2.04 -3.91 6.64
CA ASN A 456 2.88 -2.86 6.04
C ASN A 456 2.37 -1.47 6.39
N LEU A 457 1.06 -1.26 6.53
CA LEU A 457 0.54 -0.11 7.26
C LEU A 457 0.95 -0.25 8.72
N HIS A 458 0.71 -1.33 9.45
CA HIS A 458 1.23 -1.41 10.82
C HIS A 458 2.78 -1.34 10.91
N ARG A 459 3.59 -1.79 9.93
CA ARG A 459 5.06 -1.55 9.93
C ARG A 459 5.48 -0.14 9.50
N ASN A 460 4.77 0.51 8.58
CA ASN A 460 5.01 1.92 8.18
C ASN A 460 4.33 2.94 9.12
N TYR A 461 3.29 2.52 9.85
CA TYR A 461 2.34 3.35 10.60
C TYR A 461 2.50 3.11 12.11
N THR A 462 3.07 1.99 12.58
CA THR A 462 3.67 1.91 13.94
C THR A 462 5.13 2.30 13.99
N ALA A 463 5.73 2.68 12.85
CA ALA A 463 7.11 3.12 12.75
C ALA A 463 8.02 2.39 13.77
N ILE A 464 8.08 1.05 13.72
CA ILE A 464 9.21 0.37 14.36
C ILE A 464 10.40 0.62 13.46
N SER A 465 10.88 1.87 13.47
CA SER A 465 12.16 2.23 12.90
C SER A 465 13.18 1.23 13.44
N ASP A 466 14.14 0.81 12.63
CA ASP A 466 15.30 0.07 13.12
C ASP A 466 15.98 0.82 14.29
N PHE A 467 15.78 2.14 14.40
CA PHE A 467 16.15 2.99 15.53
C PHE A 467 15.41 2.65 16.84
N ARG A 468 14.11 2.31 16.80
CA ARG A 468 13.35 1.79 17.95
C ARG A 468 13.95 0.48 18.49
N LEU A 469 14.70 -0.24 17.64
CA LEU A 469 15.43 -1.45 17.99
C LEU A 469 16.91 -1.18 18.32
N LEU A 470 17.42 0.04 18.22
CA LEU A 470 18.84 0.35 18.40
C LEU A 470 19.31 0.08 19.83
N ASN A 471 18.49 0.44 20.81
CA ASN A 471 18.70 0.05 22.21
C ASN A 471 18.50 -1.47 22.41
N ARG A 472 18.46 -2.31 21.38
CA ARG A 472 18.33 -3.79 21.49
C ARG A 472 19.57 -4.55 21.04
N ARG A 473 20.69 -3.85 20.81
CA ARG A 473 21.76 -4.35 19.94
C ARG A 473 23.11 -4.27 20.63
N LYS A 474 23.83 -5.39 20.55
CA LYS A 474 25.14 -5.53 21.18
C LYS A 474 26.14 -4.59 20.53
N LEU A 475 26.72 -3.69 21.35
CA LEU A 475 27.89 -2.94 20.92
C LEU A 475 29.05 -3.93 20.72
N ILE A 476 29.52 -4.08 19.47
CA ILE A 476 30.67 -4.92 19.17
C ILE A 476 31.96 -4.09 19.21
N ASN A 477 33.08 -4.74 19.53
CA ASN A 477 34.37 -4.07 19.46
C ASN A 477 34.74 -3.82 17.99
N CYS A 478 34.88 -2.54 17.64
CA CYS A 478 35.32 -2.15 16.30
C CYS A 478 36.79 -2.49 16.07
N PRO A 479 37.22 -2.69 14.81
CA PRO A 479 38.63 -2.63 14.43
C PRO A 479 39.27 -1.32 14.94
N PRO A 480 40.60 -1.27 15.13
CA PRO A 480 41.26 -0.13 15.77
C PRO A 480 40.89 1.21 15.12
N LYS A 481 40.57 2.19 15.97
CA LYS A 481 40.17 3.56 15.60
C LYS A 481 40.99 4.08 14.43
N ASN A 482 40.32 4.34 13.31
CA ASN A 482 40.92 5.04 12.20
C ASN A 482 41.20 6.49 12.64
N PHE A 483 42.48 6.90 12.68
CA PHE A 483 42.92 8.20 13.17
C PHE A 483 42.47 9.40 12.32
N PHE A 484 41.82 9.16 11.19
CA PHE A 484 41.48 10.21 10.21
C PHE A 484 40.03 10.67 10.26
N VAL A 485 39.16 9.95 10.96
CA VAL A 485 37.74 10.26 11.06
C VAL A 485 37.53 11.55 11.85
N LYS A 486 36.67 12.44 11.34
CA LYS A 486 36.26 13.67 12.02
C LYS A 486 34.77 13.91 11.83
N ILE A 487 34.16 14.51 12.85
CA ILE A 487 32.79 15.02 12.80
C ILE A 487 32.89 16.53 12.98
N ASP A 488 32.54 17.29 11.95
CA ASP A 488 32.47 18.74 11.97
C ASP A 488 31.00 19.15 11.92
N VAL A 489 30.56 19.91 12.92
CA VAL A 489 29.18 20.41 13.01
C VAL A 489 29.19 21.90 12.70
N ILE A 490 28.46 22.29 11.66
CA ILE A 490 28.32 23.67 11.22
C ILE A 490 26.96 24.18 11.69
N SER A 491 26.99 25.03 12.73
CA SER A 491 25.85 25.81 13.24
C SER A 491 25.92 27.24 12.69
N LYS A 492 24.78 27.95 12.72
CA LYS A 492 24.71 29.38 12.38
C LYS A 492 25.52 30.26 13.34
N SER A 493 25.85 29.78 14.53
CA SER A 493 26.61 30.53 15.52
C SER A 493 27.59 29.63 16.29
N THR A 494 28.37 30.21 17.22
CA THR A 494 29.33 29.46 18.05
C THR A 494 28.67 28.54 19.07
N SER A 495 27.38 28.76 19.36
CA SER A 495 26.56 28.00 20.31
C SER A 495 25.19 27.74 19.69
N LEU A 496 24.50 26.68 20.10
CA LEU A 496 23.23 26.32 19.48
C LEU A 496 22.15 27.37 19.79
N LEU A 497 21.35 27.72 18.79
CA LEU A 497 20.15 28.56 18.97
C LEU A 497 19.00 27.73 19.58
N ASN A 498 17.92 28.38 20.02
CA ASN A 498 16.73 27.68 20.52
C ASN A 498 16.12 26.72 19.49
N GLU A 499 16.31 27.03 18.21
CA GLU A 499 15.97 26.19 17.08
C GLU A 499 16.95 26.47 15.94
N GLU A 500 17.57 25.43 15.37
CA GLU A 500 18.27 25.54 14.10
C GLU A 500 18.45 24.19 13.40
N PHE A 501 18.63 24.25 12.08
CA PHE A 501 19.19 23.14 11.31
C PHE A 501 20.71 23.23 11.33
N VAL A 502 21.38 22.16 11.77
CA VAL A 502 22.84 22.04 11.75
C VAL A 502 23.28 21.04 10.69
N ASN A 503 24.35 21.37 9.97
CA ASN A 503 24.96 20.43 9.03
C ASN A 503 26.07 19.66 9.72
N VAL A 504 25.93 18.34 9.79
CA VAL A 504 26.88 17.42 10.40
C VAL A 504 27.66 16.73 9.30
N THR A 505 28.93 17.10 9.16
CA THR A 505 29.84 16.52 8.17
C THR A 505 30.72 15.46 8.83
N VAL A 506 30.58 14.22 8.37
CA VAL A 506 31.50 13.13 8.73
C VAL A 506 32.54 12.99 7.62
N SER A 507 33.82 13.16 7.94
CA SER A 507 34.92 13.07 6.99
C SER A 507 35.99 12.08 7.43
N GLY A 508 36.90 11.69 6.52
CA GLY A 508 38.00 10.79 6.84
C GLY A 508 37.67 9.30 6.75
N ILE A 509 36.56 8.93 6.09
CA ILE A 509 36.13 7.53 5.93
C ILE A 509 36.79 6.90 4.68
N PRO A 510 37.70 5.92 4.79
CA PRO A 510 38.41 5.36 3.64
C PRO A 510 37.51 4.46 2.78
N ASN A 511 36.57 3.74 3.41
CA ASN A 511 35.65 2.83 2.73
C ASN A 511 34.21 3.16 3.17
N PRO A 512 33.42 3.87 2.35
CA PRO A 512 32.00 4.09 2.62
C PRO A 512 31.26 2.76 2.80
N SER A 513 30.39 2.71 3.81
CA SER A 513 29.54 1.57 4.10
C SER A 513 28.10 2.03 4.19
N LYS A 514 27.18 1.22 3.68
CA LYS A 514 25.73 1.42 3.88
C LYS A 514 25.33 1.34 5.36
N ASP A 515 26.21 0.77 6.18
CA ASP A 515 26.00 0.48 7.60
C ASP A 515 26.57 1.57 8.52
N HIS A 516 27.19 2.63 7.96
CA HIS A 516 27.61 3.79 8.74
C HIS A 516 26.43 4.71 9.04
N TRP A 517 26.33 5.15 10.30
CA TRP A 517 25.26 6.05 10.75
C TRP A 517 25.75 6.94 11.88
N ILE A 518 25.10 8.09 12.04
CA ILE A 518 25.43 9.10 13.05
C ILE A 518 24.23 9.34 13.96
N ALA A 519 24.48 9.47 15.26
CA ALA A 519 23.49 9.64 16.30
C ALA A 519 23.67 10.99 17.01
N MET A 520 22.58 11.65 17.32
CA MET A 520 22.53 12.81 18.21
C MET A 520 22.19 12.36 19.62
N VAL A 521 23.04 12.66 20.60
CA VAL A 521 22.88 12.22 22.00
C VAL A 521 22.83 13.45 22.91
N THR A 522 21.90 13.42 23.87
CA THR A 522 21.77 14.42 24.93
C THR A 522 21.36 13.76 26.26
N PRO A 523 21.92 14.18 27.41
CA PRO A 523 23.06 15.08 27.55
C PRO A 523 24.36 14.46 27.00
N SER A 524 25.37 15.26 26.72
CA SER A 524 26.63 14.80 26.10
C SER A 524 27.42 13.80 26.96
N ASN A 525 27.18 13.78 28.27
CA ASN A 525 27.79 12.86 29.23
C ASN A 525 27.05 11.52 29.36
N ALA A 526 26.00 11.30 28.58
CA ALA A 526 25.23 10.07 28.62
C ALA A 526 26.08 8.85 28.26
N ASN A 527 25.86 7.74 28.98
CA ASN A 527 26.59 6.50 28.71
C ASN A 527 26.03 5.84 27.44
N VAL A 528 26.84 5.74 26.39
CA VAL A 528 26.47 5.07 25.14
C VAL A 528 27.14 3.69 24.98
N ASP A 529 27.76 3.18 26.04
CA ASP A 529 28.31 1.81 26.06
C ASP A 529 27.17 0.78 26.24
N GLY A 530 27.50 -0.52 26.13
CA GLY A 530 26.53 -1.59 26.33
C GLY A 530 26.13 -1.80 27.80
N CYS A 531 24.83 -1.81 28.11
CA CYS A 531 24.28 -2.14 29.43
C CYS A 531 23.87 -3.62 29.50
N SER A 532 24.47 -4.39 30.41
CA SER A 532 24.12 -5.79 30.64
C SER A 532 22.81 -6.00 31.42
N LEU A 533 22.35 -4.99 32.17
CA LEU A 533 21.20 -5.08 33.07
C LEU A 533 19.85 -4.81 32.37
N ASN A 534 19.87 -4.14 31.21
CA ASN A 534 18.64 -3.75 30.52
C ASN A 534 17.95 -4.92 29.78
N GLY A 535 18.62 -6.07 29.66
CA GLY A 535 18.08 -7.25 28.96
C GLY A 535 16.86 -7.92 29.62
N PHE A 536 16.62 -7.70 30.91
CA PHE A 536 15.41 -8.19 31.60
C PHE A 536 14.19 -7.25 31.42
N LEU A 537 14.35 -6.07 30.81
CA LEU A 537 13.42 -4.94 30.97
C LEU A 537 12.45 -4.71 29.79
N TYR A 538 12.43 -5.57 28.76
CA TYR A 538 11.87 -5.22 27.43
C TYR A 538 10.49 -5.78 27.07
N GLY A 539 9.81 -6.46 28.01
CA GLY A 539 8.49 -7.06 27.78
C GLY A 539 7.43 -6.07 27.28
N GLN A 540 7.63 -4.76 27.47
CA GLN A 540 6.74 -3.67 27.09
C GLN A 540 6.73 -3.33 25.60
N THR A 541 7.77 -3.73 24.88
CA THR A 541 7.94 -3.37 23.46
C THR A 541 7.48 -4.47 22.49
N GLY A 542 6.92 -5.57 23.02
CA GLY A 542 6.40 -6.70 22.24
C GLY A 542 7.46 -7.70 21.73
N ASP A 543 8.69 -7.70 22.27
CA ASP A 543 9.82 -8.48 21.77
C ASP A 543 10.58 -9.19 22.91
N PHE A 544 10.77 -10.50 22.79
CA PHE A 544 11.36 -11.39 23.81
C PHE A 544 12.78 -11.87 23.45
N SER A 545 13.45 -11.21 22.50
CA SER A 545 14.83 -11.56 22.14
C SER A 545 15.81 -11.22 23.28
N GLU A 546 16.64 -12.19 23.69
CA GLU A 546 17.73 -11.95 24.65
C GLU A 546 18.83 -11.12 23.99
N LEU A 547 19.42 -10.12 24.71
CA LEU A 547 20.83 -9.61 24.64
C LEU A 547 20.95 -8.10 24.99
N PRO A 548 22.16 -7.56 25.31
CA PRO A 548 22.36 -6.23 25.90
C PRO A 548 22.32 -5.05 24.91
N LEU A 549 22.07 -3.87 25.46
CA LEU A 549 21.49 -2.66 24.84
C LEU A 549 22.43 -1.45 24.93
N LEU A 550 22.28 -0.39 24.14
CA LEU A 550 22.90 0.91 24.48
C LEU A 550 22.35 1.38 25.84
N CYS A 551 23.24 1.87 26.72
CA CYS A 551 22.87 2.41 28.04
C CYS A 551 21.97 3.64 27.94
N HIS A 552 22.10 4.44 26.88
CA HIS A 552 21.34 5.66 26.68
C HIS A 552 20.76 5.72 25.27
N TYR A 553 19.52 6.17 25.16
CA TYR A 553 18.84 6.35 23.89
C TYR A 553 19.36 7.59 23.16
N PRO A 554 19.83 7.48 21.89
CA PRO A 554 20.06 8.66 21.08
C PRO A 554 18.72 9.33 20.78
N VAL A 555 18.72 10.66 20.67
CA VAL A 555 17.51 11.44 20.38
C VAL A 555 17.10 11.30 18.93
N LYS A 556 18.09 11.38 18.03
CA LYS A 556 17.92 11.18 16.58
C LYS A 556 19.09 10.38 16.03
N ALA A 557 18.90 9.70 14.91
CA ALA A 557 20.00 9.14 14.12
C ALA A 557 19.76 9.28 12.62
N ALA A 558 20.80 9.11 11.82
CA ALA A 558 20.69 9.08 10.37
C ALA A 558 21.79 8.21 9.77
N TYR A 559 21.46 7.43 8.73
CA TYR A 559 22.48 6.71 7.97
C TYR A 559 23.28 7.68 7.10
N LEU A 560 24.60 7.51 7.02
CA LEU A 560 25.44 8.33 6.15
C LEU A 560 25.10 8.17 4.67
N ARG A 561 24.52 7.02 4.28
CA ARG A 561 24.03 6.76 2.92
C ARG A 561 22.85 7.65 2.49
N SER A 562 22.24 8.38 3.43
CA SER A 562 21.22 9.39 3.11
C SER A 562 21.82 10.58 2.36
N ASP A 563 23.14 10.79 2.45
CA ASP A 563 23.87 11.64 1.51
C ASP A 563 24.15 10.83 0.22
N PRO A 564 23.58 11.24 -0.94
CA PRO A 564 23.73 10.51 -2.20
C PRO A 564 25.18 10.44 -2.71
N ASP A 565 26.05 11.35 -2.25
CA ASP A 565 27.46 11.41 -2.65
C ASP A 565 28.37 10.50 -1.80
N TYR A 566 27.84 9.94 -0.71
CA TYR A 566 28.62 9.18 0.26
C TYR A 566 29.08 7.81 -0.27
N LEU A 567 28.15 6.96 -0.68
CA LEU A 567 28.47 5.61 -1.18
C LEU A 567 29.30 5.63 -2.47
N PRO A 568 29.01 6.52 -3.44
CA PRO A 568 29.87 6.69 -4.63
C PRO A 568 31.23 7.34 -4.32
N CYS A 569 31.40 7.93 -3.12
CA CYS A 569 32.57 8.69 -2.73
C CYS A 569 32.87 9.86 -3.70
N ASN A 570 31.84 10.65 -4.03
CA ASN A 570 31.99 11.83 -4.89
C ASN A 570 32.77 12.94 -4.15
N ASN A 571 32.55 13.07 -2.85
CA ASN A 571 33.23 14.03 -1.98
C ASN A 571 34.52 13.42 -1.39
N LYS A 572 35.65 13.62 -2.10
CA LYS A 572 36.96 13.06 -1.76
C LYS A 572 37.81 14.03 -0.94
N GLY A 573 38.30 13.56 0.21
CA GLY A 573 39.36 14.17 1.01
C GLY A 573 40.70 13.46 0.84
N CYS A 574 41.79 14.16 1.10
CA CYS A 574 43.13 13.58 1.12
C CYS A 574 43.78 13.79 2.49
N VAL A 575 44.14 12.69 3.15
CA VAL A 575 44.63 12.71 4.53
C VAL A 575 46.15 12.86 4.59
N ILE A 576 46.88 12.25 3.66
CA ILE A 576 48.33 12.36 3.54
C ILE A 576 48.64 13.31 2.38
N PRO A 577 49.29 14.47 2.61
CA PRO A 577 49.61 15.42 1.57
C PRO A 577 50.42 14.77 0.44
N PRO A 578 50.14 15.11 -0.83
CA PRO A 578 50.73 14.41 -1.95
C PRO A 578 52.23 14.64 -2.06
N VAL A 579 53.01 13.56 -2.12
CA VAL A 579 54.33 13.55 -2.78
C VAL A 579 54.03 13.31 -4.26
N ASP A 580 54.34 14.26 -5.15
CA ASP A 580 54.08 14.23 -6.61
C ASP A 580 52.61 14.35 -7.07
N GLY A 581 51.76 15.05 -6.32
CA GLY A 581 50.40 15.42 -6.77
C GLY A 581 49.36 14.28 -6.76
N LYS A 582 49.72 13.08 -6.30
CA LYS A 582 48.79 11.95 -6.09
C LYS A 582 48.51 11.76 -4.61
N CYS A 583 47.23 11.78 -4.25
CA CYS A 583 46.81 11.49 -2.89
C CYS A 583 47.10 10.03 -2.55
N GLU A 584 47.87 9.77 -1.50
CA GLU A 584 48.23 8.40 -1.08
C GLU A 584 47.05 7.68 -0.41
N GLN A 585 46.18 8.42 0.29
CA GLN A 585 44.99 7.88 0.93
C GLN A 585 43.78 8.80 0.73
N VAL A 586 42.89 8.37 -0.17
CA VAL A 586 41.61 9.01 -0.42
C VAL A 586 40.62 8.59 0.66
N THR A 587 39.89 9.56 1.19
CA THR A 587 38.78 9.34 2.12
C THR A 587 37.53 10.01 1.58
N CYS A 588 36.37 9.55 2.01
CA CYS A 588 35.07 10.06 1.62
C CYS A 588 34.43 10.83 2.79
N SER A 589 33.48 11.68 2.47
CA SER A 589 32.68 12.41 3.46
C SER A 589 31.18 12.33 3.15
N ALA A 590 30.37 12.46 4.19
CA ALA A 590 28.92 12.65 4.11
C ALA A 590 28.52 13.88 4.92
N THR A 591 27.54 14.64 4.43
CA THR A 591 26.95 15.78 5.13
C THR A 591 25.45 15.54 5.28
N LEU A 592 24.98 15.54 6.52
CA LEU A 592 23.56 15.37 6.86
C LEU A 592 23.07 16.58 7.63
N SER A 593 21.79 16.92 7.45
CA SER A 593 21.15 18.05 8.14
C SER A 593 20.29 17.52 9.29
N PHE A 594 20.50 18.04 10.50
CA PHE A 594 19.74 17.72 11.70
C PHE A 594 18.99 18.96 12.21
N HIS A 595 17.69 18.83 12.45
CA HIS A 595 16.89 19.83 13.15
C HIS A 595 17.05 19.65 14.65
N ILE A 596 17.53 20.70 15.32
CA ILE A 596 17.78 20.71 16.75
C ILE A 596 16.92 21.79 17.39
N ILE A 597 16.26 21.42 18.48
CA ILE A 597 15.53 22.32 19.38
C ILE A 597 16.20 22.35 20.74
N ASN A 598 15.99 23.43 21.50
CA ASN A 598 16.57 23.56 22.84
C ASN A 598 15.79 22.76 23.89
N PHE A 599 16.34 21.58 24.21
CA PHE A 599 15.90 20.68 25.29
C PHE A 599 16.81 20.78 26.53
N ARG A 600 17.33 21.98 26.83
CA ARG A 600 18.04 22.37 28.07
C ARG A 600 19.43 21.77 28.30
N THR A 601 19.74 20.68 27.63
CA THR A 601 20.98 19.89 27.80
C THR A 601 21.87 20.00 26.57
N ASP A 602 23.16 19.69 26.71
CA ASP A 602 24.14 19.79 25.65
C ASP A 602 24.09 18.59 24.68
N VAL A 603 24.55 18.79 23.44
CA VAL A 603 24.46 17.80 22.37
C VAL A 603 25.85 17.31 21.96
N GLU A 604 25.98 16.00 21.74
CA GLU A 604 27.15 15.41 21.09
C GLU A 604 26.72 14.41 20.02
N PHE A 605 27.45 14.36 18.90
CA PHE A 605 27.19 13.45 17.79
C PHE A 605 28.16 12.26 17.83
N PHE A 606 27.62 11.05 17.66
CA PHE A 606 28.35 9.79 17.72
C PHE A 606 28.24 9.06 16.38
N LEU A 607 29.39 8.75 15.77
CA LEU A 607 29.45 7.96 14.54
C LEU A 607 29.58 6.48 14.89
N PHE A 608 28.75 5.66 14.26
CA PHE A 608 28.73 4.21 14.40
C PHE A 608 28.88 3.50 13.04
N ASP A 609 29.32 2.25 13.10
CA ASP A 609 29.30 1.26 12.01
C ASP A 609 28.46 0.04 12.41
N GLY A 610 28.29 -0.92 11.49
CA GLY A 610 27.57 -2.16 11.70
C GLY A 610 26.05 -2.00 11.66
N GLY A 611 25.57 -0.86 11.17
CA GLY A 611 24.17 -0.49 11.06
C GLY A 611 23.52 -0.38 12.43
N PHE A 612 22.20 -0.28 12.46
CA PHE A 612 21.48 -0.33 13.72
C PHE A 612 21.50 -1.73 14.35
N VAL A 613 21.86 -2.80 13.61
CA VAL A 613 21.79 -4.19 14.09
C VAL A 613 22.99 -4.60 14.94
N THR A 614 24.19 -4.13 14.62
CA THR A 614 25.42 -4.44 15.36
C THR A 614 26.24 -3.17 15.57
N PRO A 615 25.70 -2.19 16.32
CA PRO A 615 26.27 -0.86 16.39
C PRO A 615 27.68 -0.92 16.96
N CYS A 616 28.57 -0.12 16.37
CA CYS A 616 29.98 -0.13 16.67
C CYS A 616 30.49 1.31 16.74
N LEU A 617 30.79 1.83 17.93
CA LEU A 617 31.18 3.23 18.10
C LEU A 617 32.55 3.52 17.46
N LEU A 618 32.57 4.38 16.44
CA LEU A 618 33.79 4.77 15.72
C LEU A 618 34.39 6.09 16.23
N TYR A 619 33.56 7.12 16.43
CA TYR A 619 34.03 8.47 16.73
C TYR A 619 32.94 9.30 17.44
N LYS A 620 33.35 10.34 18.18
CA LYS A 620 32.44 11.28 18.86
C LYS A 620 32.84 12.73 18.57
N SER A 621 31.87 13.61 18.39
CA SER A 621 32.10 15.02 18.06
C SER A 621 32.61 15.81 19.27
N LYS A 622 32.75 17.12 19.12
CA LYS A 622 32.80 18.02 20.28
C LYS A 622 31.38 18.21 20.82
N THR A 623 31.28 18.49 22.12
CA THR A 623 30.05 18.94 22.78
C THR A 623 29.60 20.29 22.21
N LEU A 624 28.30 20.43 21.98
CA LEU A 624 27.63 21.64 21.54
C LEU A 624 26.67 22.08 22.65
N SER A 625 26.72 23.35 23.04
CA SER A 625 25.84 23.90 24.08
C SER A 625 24.96 24.99 23.50
N PHE A 626 23.72 25.08 23.98
CA PHE A 626 22.80 26.17 23.65
C PHE A 626 23.30 27.51 24.19
N GLN A 627 22.99 28.61 23.50
CA GLN A 627 23.30 29.97 23.95
C GLN A 627 22.64 30.28 25.31
N ASN A 628 21.41 29.83 25.48
CA ASN A 628 20.67 29.90 26.73
C ASN A 628 19.86 28.62 26.92
N PRO A 629 20.43 27.58 27.55
CA PRO A 629 19.72 26.32 27.82
C PRO A 629 18.50 26.52 28.73
N ASN A 630 18.45 27.63 29.49
CA ASN A 630 17.37 27.97 30.41
C ASN A 630 16.33 28.91 29.76
N ALA A 631 16.30 29.02 28.43
CA ALA A 631 15.31 29.84 27.75
C ALA A 631 13.88 29.32 28.03
N PRO A 632 12.91 30.22 28.25
CA PRO A 632 11.50 29.83 28.27
C PRO A 632 11.00 29.54 26.85
N LEU A 633 10.38 28.38 26.66
CA LEU A 633 10.02 27.82 25.35
C LEU A 633 8.63 27.18 25.37
N TYR A 634 8.01 27.10 24.19
CA TYR A 634 6.80 26.32 23.88
C TYR A 634 5.56 26.70 24.71
N GLY A 635 5.11 27.94 24.53
CA GLY A 635 3.91 28.46 25.17
C GLY A 635 2.64 27.72 24.74
N LEU A 636 1.88 27.23 25.71
CA LEU A 636 0.61 26.55 25.54
C LEU A 636 -0.50 27.32 26.27
N ILE A 637 -1.50 27.75 25.51
CA ILE A 637 -2.69 28.42 26.02
C ILE A 637 -3.77 27.36 26.28
N SER A 638 -4.38 27.39 27.46
CA SER A 638 -5.55 26.56 27.78
C SER A 638 -6.62 27.37 28.51
N SER A 639 -7.88 27.01 28.26
CA SER A 639 -9.01 27.59 28.97
C SER A 639 -9.13 26.97 30.36
N ILE A 640 -9.38 27.80 31.38
CA ILE A 640 -9.50 27.34 32.77
C ILE A 640 -10.91 27.46 33.34
N ASP A 641 -11.78 28.19 32.66
CA ASP A 641 -13.17 28.39 33.02
C ASP A 641 -14.01 28.70 31.77
N SER A 642 -15.32 28.63 31.92
CA SER A 642 -16.29 28.89 30.85
C SER A 642 -16.59 30.38 30.61
N THR A 643 -15.94 31.30 31.34
CA THR A 643 -16.17 32.75 31.22
C THR A 643 -15.29 33.39 30.16
N ALA A 644 -14.19 32.72 29.77
CA ALA A 644 -13.14 33.25 28.91
C ALA A 644 -12.54 34.59 29.40
N THR A 645 -12.72 34.92 30.67
CA THR A 645 -12.11 36.10 31.31
C THR A 645 -10.75 35.81 31.92
N SER A 646 -10.38 34.53 31.96
CA SER A 646 -9.07 34.07 32.39
C SER A 646 -8.57 32.93 31.50
N MET A 647 -7.28 32.94 31.16
CA MET A 647 -6.61 31.91 30.37
C MET A 647 -5.33 31.49 31.06
N ARG A 648 -4.96 30.21 30.97
CA ARG A 648 -3.66 29.72 31.44
C ARG A 648 -2.67 29.74 30.29
N LEU A 649 -1.48 30.24 30.57
CA LEU A 649 -0.31 30.07 29.72
C LEU A 649 0.68 29.18 30.47
N SER A 650 1.09 28.08 29.85
CA SER A 650 2.14 27.18 30.36
C SER A 650 3.33 27.15 29.40
N TRP A 651 4.56 27.01 29.90
CA TRP A 651 5.78 26.92 29.09
C TRP A 651 6.89 26.17 29.83
N VAL A 652 7.90 25.71 29.10
CA VAL A 652 9.04 24.94 29.63
C VAL A 652 10.29 25.82 29.72
N SER A 653 11.13 25.60 30.73
CA SER A 653 12.38 26.32 30.97
C SER A 653 13.40 25.42 31.67
N GLY A 654 14.68 25.79 31.61
CA GLY A 654 15.74 25.20 32.44
C GLY A 654 15.94 25.90 33.80
N ASP A 655 15.12 26.89 34.13
CA ASP A 655 15.21 27.69 35.36
C ASP A 655 14.06 27.37 36.33
N GLU A 656 14.37 27.06 37.58
CA GLU A 656 13.40 26.71 38.62
C GLU A 656 12.68 27.93 39.22
N GLU A 657 13.25 29.12 39.04
CA GLU A 657 12.71 30.34 39.63
C GLU A 657 11.41 30.78 38.94
N PRO A 658 10.40 31.26 39.69
CA PRO A 658 9.19 31.82 39.11
C PRO A 658 9.46 32.90 38.07
N GLN A 659 8.87 32.75 36.89
CA GLN A 659 9.00 33.67 35.77
C GLN A 659 7.74 34.52 35.62
N GLN A 660 7.78 35.52 34.73
CA GLN A 660 6.69 36.46 34.53
C GLN A 660 6.21 36.44 33.09
N VAL A 661 4.89 36.48 32.92
CA VAL A 661 4.24 36.82 31.64
C VAL A 661 3.75 38.26 31.71
N GLN A 662 4.05 39.04 30.68
CA GLN A 662 3.43 40.33 30.44
C GLN A 662 2.35 40.18 29.38
N TYR A 663 1.16 40.74 29.58
CA TYR A 663 0.04 40.58 28.65
C TYR A 663 -0.91 41.79 28.62
N GLY A 664 -1.58 41.95 27.47
CA GLY A 664 -2.50 43.04 27.18
C GLY A 664 -1.82 44.39 26.91
N GLU A 665 -2.55 45.29 26.26
CA GLU A 665 -2.07 46.63 25.90
C GLU A 665 -1.72 47.50 27.13
N ASP A 666 -2.31 47.18 28.28
CA ASP A 666 -2.05 47.80 29.57
C ASP A 666 -0.82 47.24 30.28
N GLY A 667 -0.16 46.23 29.71
CA GLY A 667 1.10 45.68 30.20
C GLY A 667 0.99 44.98 31.55
N ARG A 668 -0.12 44.28 31.80
CA ARG A 668 -0.33 43.49 33.03
C ARG A 668 0.75 42.42 33.16
N ILE A 669 1.09 42.10 34.40
CA ILE A 669 2.13 41.13 34.73
C ILE A 669 1.53 40.05 35.63
N GLN A 670 1.78 38.79 35.30
CA GLN A 670 1.44 37.65 36.15
C GLN A 670 2.68 36.79 36.38
N THR A 671 2.94 36.45 37.65
CA THR A 671 4.01 35.51 38.03
C THR A 671 3.53 34.07 37.88
N SER A 672 4.37 33.21 37.30
CA SER A 672 4.11 31.79 37.11
C SER A 672 4.21 31.01 38.42
N GLN A 673 3.41 29.96 38.56
CA GLN A 673 3.73 28.82 39.42
C GLN A 673 4.66 27.88 38.66
N VAL A 674 5.52 27.16 39.39
CA VAL A 674 6.50 26.25 38.80
C VAL A 674 6.22 24.82 39.24
N SER A 675 6.27 23.90 38.29
CA SER A 675 6.09 22.46 38.50
C SER A 675 7.16 21.69 37.72
N THR A 676 7.49 20.49 38.18
CA THR A 676 8.40 19.57 37.51
C THR A 676 8.09 18.15 37.97
N PHE A 677 8.71 17.16 37.34
CA PHE A 677 8.72 15.78 37.77
C PHE A 677 10.13 15.21 37.66
N SER A 678 10.40 14.16 38.44
CA SER A 678 11.69 13.49 38.54
C SER A 678 11.58 12.04 38.08
N GLN A 679 12.74 11.41 37.88
CA GLN A 679 12.84 9.99 37.54
C GLN A 679 12.12 9.10 38.57
N ASN A 680 12.02 9.54 39.84
CA ASN A 680 11.33 8.78 40.88
C ASN A 680 9.82 8.76 40.71
N ASP A 681 9.24 9.77 40.06
CA ASP A 681 7.80 9.91 39.84
C ASP A 681 7.30 8.97 38.73
N MET A 682 8.18 8.50 37.85
CA MET A 682 7.84 7.51 36.82
C MET A 682 7.51 6.15 37.43
N CYS A 683 6.54 5.45 36.85
CA CYS A 683 6.13 4.12 37.28
C CYS A 683 7.10 3.06 36.77
N SER A 684 7.43 2.08 37.60
CA SER A 684 8.26 0.94 37.21
C SER A 684 8.03 -0.19 38.18
N ASN A 685 7.98 -1.43 37.70
CA ASN A 685 7.82 -2.62 38.53
C ASN A 685 8.99 -3.60 38.29
N SER A 686 9.34 -4.41 39.30
CA SER A 686 10.39 -5.44 39.19
C SER A 686 10.21 -6.45 38.05
N LEU A 687 8.97 -6.74 37.64
CA LEU A 687 8.64 -7.66 36.55
C LEU A 687 8.62 -6.96 35.18
N LEU A 688 8.41 -5.64 35.17
CA LEU A 688 8.28 -4.85 33.97
C LEU A 688 8.86 -3.46 34.23
N PRO A 689 10.18 -3.28 34.06
CA PRO A 689 10.86 -2.02 34.32
C PRO A 689 10.65 -1.01 33.19
N SER A 690 10.57 0.27 33.56
CA SER A 690 10.12 1.34 32.66
C SER A 690 11.27 2.03 31.94
N PRO A 691 11.16 2.26 30.60
CA PRO A 691 12.06 3.18 29.90
C PRO A 691 12.02 4.60 30.47
N ALA A 692 10.84 5.12 30.82
CA ALA A 692 10.67 6.44 31.42
C ALA A 692 11.48 6.59 32.72
N LYS A 693 11.59 5.52 33.52
CA LYS A 693 12.36 5.50 34.76
C LYS A 693 13.85 5.19 34.56
N ASP A 694 14.28 4.72 33.40
CA ASP A 694 15.64 4.24 33.15
C ASP A 694 16.28 4.95 31.95
N PHE A 695 16.50 4.24 30.83
CA PHE A 695 17.30 4.72 29.69
C PHE A 695 16.57 5.72 28.77
N GLY A 696 15.26 5.88 28.92
CA GLY A 696 14.45 6.89 28.21
C GLY A 696 14.23 8.16 29.03
N TRP A 697 14.74 8.21 30.27
CA TRP A 697 14.67 9.40 31.11
C TRP A 697 15.42 10.57 30.49
N HIS A 698 14.74 11.72 30.43
CA HIS A 698 15.33 13.01 30.11
C HIS A 698 14.73 14.04 31.07
N ASP A 699 15.57 14.93 31.60
CA ASP A 699 15.13 15.92 32.58
C ASP A 699 14.17 16.93 31.94
N PRO A 700 12.91 17.04 32.41
CA PRO A 700 11.91 17.92 31.78
C PRO A 700 12.19 19.40 32.01
N GLY A 701 13.15 19.75 32.88
CA GLY A 701 13.33 21.10 33.39
C GLY A 701 12.15 21.51 34.27
N PHE A 702 11.64 22.71 34.04
CA PHE A 702 10.61 23.33 34.85
C PHE A 702 9.46 23.83 33.96
N ILE A 703 8.25 23.41 34.31
CA ILE A 703 7.01 23.81 33.66
C ILE A 703 6.43 24.97 34.45
N HIS A 704 6.43 26.15 33.84
CA HIS A 704 5.85 27.37 34.38
C HIS A 704 4.41 27.51 33.93
N SER A 705 3.55 28.02 34.81
CA SER A 705 2.13 28.19 34.53
C SER A 705 1.59 29.47 35.15
N ALA A 706 1.03 30.36 34.34
CA ALA A 706 0.51 31.66 34.75
C ALA A 706 -0.95 31.84 34.29
N ILE A 707 -1.81 32.31 35.18
CA ILE A 707 -3.22 32.60 34.89
C ILE A 707 -3.37 34.08 34.53
N MET A 708 -3.56 34.37 33.25
CA MET A 708 -3.85 35.70 32.74
C MET A 708 -5.32 36.03 33.03
N THR A 709 -5.59 37.03 33.86
CA THR A 709 -6.95 37.43 34.28
C THR A 709 -7.39 38.78 33.69
N GLN A 710 -8.67 39.11 33.86
CA GLN A 710 -9.30 40.36 33.38
C GLN A 710 -9.29 40.46 31.85
N LEU A 711 -9.42 39.31 31.18
CA LEU A 711 -9.57 39.23 29.74
C LEU A 711 -11.04 39.43 29.36
N LYS A 712 -11.26 39.79 28.09
CA LYS A 712 -12.58 39.80 27.47
C LYS A 712 -12.70 38.59 26.56
N PRO A 713 -13.88 37.94 26.46
CA PRO A 713 -14.13 36.89 25.48
C PRO A 713 -13.92 37.36 24.04
N SER A 714 -13.65 36.43 23.11
CA SER A 714 -13.52 36.69 21.67
C SER A 714 -12.54 37.83 21.31
N THR A 715 -11.52 38.06 22.13
CA THR A 715 -10.62 39.22 22.04
C THR A 715 -9.16 38.77 21.91
N THR A 716 -8.43 39.39 20.99
CA THR A 716 -6.99 39.14 20.80
C THR A 716 -6.16 39.97 21.79
N TYR A 717 -5.21 39.33 22.46
CA TYR A 717 -4.26 39.96 23.37
C TYR A 717 -2.83 39.62 22.96
N SER A 718 -1.95 40.63 23.00
CA SER A 718 -0.51 40.38 22.98
C SER A 718 -0.04 39.88 24.33
N TYR A 719 0.93 38.98 24.33
CA TYR A 719 1.62 38.53 25.52
C TYR A 719 3.07 38.16 25.23
N LYS A 720 3.87 38.13 26.30
CA LYS A 720 5.30 37.87 26.26
C LYS A 720 5.72 37.12 27.51
N TYR A 721 6.36 35.98 27.30
CA TYR A 721 7.08 35.20 28.31
C TYR A 721 8.50 35.00 27.76
N GLY A 722 9.53 35.42 28.49
CA GLY A 722 10.88 35.52 27.93
C GLY A 722 11.08 36.67 26.94
N SER A 723 11.72 36.40 25.79
CA SER A 723 12.14 37.44 24.82
C SER A 723 11.13 37.73 23.71
N GLU A 724 10.29 36.77 23.34
CA GLU A 724 9.40 36.86 22.19
C GLU A 724 7.99 37.34 22.58
N GLU A 725 7.43 38.24 21.78
CA GLU A 725 6.05 38.70 21.90
C GLU A 725 5.21 38.02 20.83
N THR A 726 4.04 37.51 21.21
CA THR A 726 3.08 36.86 20.32
C THR A 726 1.65 37.26 20.72
N THR A 727 0.64 36.76 20.01
CA THR A 727 -0.77 37.05 20.31
C THR A 727 -1.58 35.77 20.46
N PHE A 728 -2.57 35.80 21.35
CA PHE A 728 -3.59 34.77 21.47
C PHE A 728 -4.98 35.39 21.41
N ARG A 729 -5.98 34.59 21.02
CA ARG A 729 -7.38 34.99 21.05
C ARG A 729 -8.11 34.20 22.14
N THR A 730 -8.84 34.89 23.00
CA THR A 730 -9.75 34.22 23.95
C THR A 730 -10.93 33.60 23.21
N PRO A 731 -11.44 32.43 23.65
CA PRO A 731 -12.62 31.85 23.06
C PRO A 731 -13.87 32.70 23.41
N PRO A 732 -15.01 32.49 22.74
CA PRO A 732 -16.28 33.04 23.18
C PRO A 732 -16.68 32.46 24.55
N ALA A 733 -17.32 33.28 25.38
CA ALA A 733 -17.82 32.82 26.68
C ALA A 733 -19.01 31.88 26.51
N ALA A 734 -19.31 31.10 27.55
CA ALA A 734 -20.49 30.23 27.56
C ALA A 734 -21.80 31.01 27.34
N GLY A 735 -22.62 30.52 26.42
CA GLY A 735 -23.89 31.13 26.03
C GLY A 735 -23.78 32.34 25.12
N ASP A 736 -22.58 32.70 24.66
CA ASP A 736 -22.41 33.74 23.66
C ASP A 736 -22.98 33.29 22.30
N GLU A 737 -23.66 34.19 21.58
CA GLU A 737 -24.28 33.92 20.27
C GLU A 737 -23.26 33.97 19.12
N ASN A 738 -21.99 34.24 19.42
CA ASN A 738 -20.90 34.18 18.45
C ASN A 738 -20.70 32.74 17.93
N ASP A 739 -20.46 32.62 16.62
CA ASP A 739 -20.05 31.36 16.02
C ASP A 739 -18.75 30.86 16.67
N PHE A 740 -18.68 29.57 16.95
CA PHE A 740 -17.51 28.90 17.50
C PHE A 740 -17.06 27.78 16.58
N SER A 741 -15.86 27.91 16.06
CA SER A 741 -15.24 26.91 15.18
C SER A 741 -14.08 26.25 15.90
N PHE A 742 -14.01 24.93 15.88
CA PHE A 742 -12.96 24.20 16.58
C PHE A 742 -12.51 22.98 15.78
N ILE A 743 -11.28 22.55 16.05
CA ILE A 743 -10.72 21.31 15.52
C ILE A 743 -10.71 20.27 16.64
N ALA A 744 -11.06 19.03 16.34
CA ALA A 744 -10.93 17.90 17.25
C ALA A 744 -10.31 16.68 16.56
N PHE A 745 -9.34 16.04 17.21
CA PHE A 745 -8.64 14.83 16.72
C PHE A 745 -7.97 14.09 17.90
N GLY A 746 -7.72 12.80 17.75
CA GLY A 746 -6.81 12.02 18.61
C GLY A 746 -5.56 11.60 17.83
N ASP A 747 -4.59 11.00 18.52
CA ASP A 747 -3.56 10.16 17.90
C ASP A 747 -2.59 10.90 16.95
N MET A 748 -2.41 12.22 17.13
CA MET A 748 -1.60 13.01 16.19
C MET A 748 -0.11 12.68 16.34
N GLY A 749 0.38 12.55 17.57
CA GLY A 749 1.79 12.36 17.84
C GLY A 749 2.71 13.43 17.23
N LYS A 750 3.94 13.04 16.93
CA LYS A 750 5.00 13.87 16.34
C LYS A 750 5.73 13.17 15.19
N ALA A 751 6.38 13.95 14.35
CA ALA A 751 7.30 13.46 13.32
C ALA A 751 8.48 14.44 13.11
N PRO A 752 9.66 13.94 12.70
CA PRO A 752 10.84 14.78 12.44
C PRO A 752 10.62 15.75 11.27
N LEU A 753 10.99 17.03 11.45
CA LEU A 753 11.04 18.01 10.37
C LEU A 753 12.21 17.80 9.40
N ASP A 754 13.21 16.99 9.77
CA ASP A 754 14.35 16.64 8.93
C ASP A 754 14.16 15.26 8.26
N SER A 755 13.99 15.27 6.94
CA SER A 755 13.70 14.06 6.14
C SER A 755 14.78 12.97 6.16
N SER A 756 15.96 13.25 6.70
CA SER A 756 17.10 12.32 6.75
C SER A 756 17.26 11.60 8.09
N SER A 757 16.56 12.06 9.15
CA SER A 757 16.68 11.52 10.50
C SER A 757 15.63 10.44 10.78
N VAL A 758 15.97 9.54 11.70
CA VAL A 758 15.06 8.58 12.31
C VAL A 758 15.00 8.86 13.82
N GLU A 759 13.80 8.76 14.39
CA GLU A 759 13.48 9.08 15.80
C GLU A 759 12.67 7.96 16.46
N HIS A 760 12.40 8.08 17.79
CA HIS A 760 11.46 7.19 18.46
C HIS A 760 10.06 7.43 17.89
N TYR A 761 9.36 6.34 17.56
CA TYR A 761 7.94 6.28 17.19
C TYR A 761 7.46 7.48 16.32
N ILE A 762 7.48 7.33 15.00
CA ILE A 762 7.11 8.40 14.05
C ILE A 762 5.63 8.28 13.64
N GLN A 763 4.86 9.37 13.76
CA GLN A 763 3.48 9.45 13.29
C GLN A 763 3.47 10.20 11.95
N PRO A 764 3.45 9.51 10.79
CA PRO A 764 3.71 10.13 9.50
C PRO A 764 2.71 11.23 9.11
N GLY A 765 1.49 11.20 9.67
CA GLY A 765 0.48 12.24 9.45
C GLY A 765 0.68 13.51 10.28
N SER A 766 1.50 13.49 11.33
CA SER A 766 1.58 14.57 12.34
C SER A 766 1.91 15.94 11.73
N ILE A 767 2.94 16.02 10.88
CA ILE A 767 3.36 17.29 10.25
C ILE A 767 2.25 17.86 9.38
N SER A 768 1.59 17.03 8.57
CA SER A 768 0.53 17.49 7.67
C SER A 768 -0.69 18.01 8.45
N VAL A 769 -1.04 17.37 9.57
CA VAL A 769 -2.14 17.84 10.43
C VAL A 769 -1.77 19.18 11.07
N VAL A 770 -0.53 19.33 11.55
CA VAL A 770 -0.05 20.59 12.15
C VAL A 770 0.02 21.72 11.13
N GLU A 771 0.49 21.46 9.91
CA GLU A 771 0.51 22.45 8.83
C GLU A 771 -0.90 22.90 8.46
N ALA A 772 -1.86 21.97 8.32
CA ALA A 772 -3.25 22.29 8.05
C ALA A 772 -3.88 23.14 9.18
N MET A 773 -3.67 22.74 10.44
CA MET A 773 -4.14 23.51 11.60
C MET A 773 -3.53 24.91 11.63
N LYS A 774 -2.23 25.03 11.36
CA LYS A 774 -1.54 26.32 11.33
C LYS A 774 -2.16 27.27 10.31
N GLU A 775 -2.51 26.77 9.12
CA GLU A 775 -3.21 27.58 8.11
C GLU A 775 -4.57 28.08 8.62
N GLU A 776 -5.36 27.23 9.29
CA GLU A 776 -6.66 27.63 9.86
C GLU A 776 -6.51 28.68 10.97
N VAL A 777 -5.50 28.52 11.85
CA VAL A 777 -5.15 29.54 12.87
C VAL A 777 -4.73 30.86 12.22
N GLU A 778 -3.96 30.82 11.14
CA GLU A 778 -3.52 32.01 10.41
C GLU A 778 -4.66 32.74 9.71
N ARG A 779 -5.66 32.00 9.18
CA ARG A 779 -6.87 32.59 8.61
C ARG A 779 -7.85 33.11 9.66
N GLY A 780 -7.68 32.70 10.92
CA GLY A 780 -8.61 33.04 12.01
C GLY A 780 -9.95 32.34 11.88
N GLU A 781 -9.97 31.15 11.26
CA GLU A 781 -11.18 30.36 11.00
C GLU A 781 -11.57 29.50 12.20
N ILE A 782 -10.69 29.35 13.19
CA ILE A 782 -10.90 28.52 14.38
C ILE A 782 -10.63 29.29 15.68
N ASP A 783 -11.32 28.88 16.74
CA ASP A 783 -11.33 29.48 18.07
C ASP A 783 -10.75 28.55 19.16
N GLY A 784 -10.48 27.27 18.83
CA GLY A 784 -9.87 26.31 19.77
C GLY A 784 -9.57 24.94 19.16
N VAL A 785 -8.78 24.14 19.87
CA VAL A 785 -8.36 22.79 19.49
C VAL A 785 -8.63 21.81 20.63
N PHE A 786 -9.13 20.62 20.31
CA PHE A 786 -9.33 19.51 21.24
C PHE A 786 -8.55 18.27 20.77
N HIS A 787 -7.45 17.94 21.45
CA HIS A 787 -6.62 16.76 21.19
C HIS A 787 -6.97 15.63 22.17
N ILE A 788 -7.78 14.67 21.71
CA ILE A 788 -8.48 13.68 22.56
C ILE A 788 -7.67 12.40 22.83
N GLY A 789 -6.44 12.55 23.34
CA GLY A 789 -5.59 11.44 23.79
C GLY A 789 -4.57 10.96 22.74
N ASP A 790 -3.59 10.20 23.22
CA ASP A 790 -2.42 9.74 22.48
C ASP A 790 -1.64 10.92 21.86
N ILE A 791 -1.07 11.71 22.76
CA ILE A 791 -0.61 13.08 22.52
C ILE A 791 0.71 13.09 21.73
N SER A 792 1.77 12.56 22.32
CA SER A 792 3.13 12.64 21.77
C SER A 792 3.69 11.28 21.35
N TYR A 793 3.12 10.19 21.86
CA TYR A 793 3.70 8.85 21.84
C TYR A 793 5.15 8.78 22.34
N ALA A 794 5.54 9.66 23.28
CA ALA A 794 6.85 9.61 23.93
C ALA A 794 7.13 8.22 24.52
N THR A 795 6.11 7.55 25.07
CA THR A 795 6.13 6.14 25.49
C THR A 795 7.36 5.76 26.32
N GLY A 796 7.75 6.67 27.22
CA GLY A 796 8.88 6.58 28.13
C GLY A 796 10.19 7.13 27.60
N PHE A 797 10.22 7.76 26.43
CA PHE A 797 11.37 8.52 25.91
C PHE A 797 11.08 10.01 26.03
N LEU A 798 11.40 10.58 27.19
CA LEU A 798 10.81 11.84 27.63
C LEU A 798 11.20 13.07 26.80
N VAL A 799 12.35 13.04 26.11
CA VAL A 799 12.77 14.13 25.20
C VAL A 799 11.76 14.36 24.07
N GLU A 800 10.95 13.36 23.72
CA GLU A 800 9.95 13.45 22.67
C GLU A 800 8.79 14.42 23.03
N TRP A 801 8.55 14.66 24.33
CA TRP A 801 7.62 15.71 24.77
C TRP A 801 8.06 17.10 24.34
N ASP A 802 9.36 17.42 24.37
CA ASP A 802 9.86 18.73 23.90
C ASP A 802 9.67 18.90 22.39
N PHE A 803 9.89 17.85 21.60
CA PHE A 803 9.64 17.88 20.15
C PHE A 803 8.16 18.08 19.84
N PHE A 804 7.29 17.38 20.57
CA PHE A 804 5.86 17.55 20.43
C PHE A 804 5.41 18.98 20.78
N LEU A 805 5.85 19.51 21.93
CA LEU A 805 5.53 20.88 22.36
C LEU A 805 6.03 21.92 21.36
N HIS A 806 7.24 21.73 20.83
CA HIS A 806 7.76 22.57 19.75
C HIS A 806 6.89 22.51 18.50
N LEU A 807 6.51 21.31 18.06
CA LEU A 807 5.73 21.07 16.86
C LEU A 807 4.35 21.76 16.92
N ILE A 808 3.66 21.71 18.07
CA ILE A 808 2.35 22.34 18.23
C ILE A 808 2.40 23.83 18.59
N ASN A 809 3.57 24.36 18.99
CA ASN A 809 3.71 25.74 19.47
C ASN A 809 3.12 26.81 18.51
N PRO A 810 3.22 26.71 17.17
CA PRO A 810 2.58 27.67 16.25
C PRO A 810 1.06 27.79 16.42
N ILE A 811 0.41 26.77 16.99
CA ILE A 811 -1.03 26.67 17.22
C ILE A 811 -1.34 26.92 18.70
N ALA A 812 -0.70 26.14 19.58
CA ALA A 812 -0.95 26.13 21.01
C ALA A 812 -0.62 27.47 21.70
N SER A 813 0.28 28.28 21.13
CA SER A 813 0.58 29.62 21.64
C SER A 813 -0.46 30.68 21.26
N ARG A 814 -1.41 30.36 20.37
CA ARG A 814 -2.36 31.33 19.78
C ARG A 814 -3.82 31.08 20.14
N LEU A 815 -4.19 29.83 20.39
CA LEU A 815 -5.55 29.41 20.73
C LEU A 815 -5.56 28.42 21.90
N PRO A 816 -6.69 28.26 22.60
CA PRO A 816 -6.85 27.20 23.60
C PRO A 816 -6.61 25.82 22.98
N TYR A 817 -5.59 25.10 23.48
CA TYR A 817 -5.27 23.73 23.12
C TYR A 817 -5.66 22.80 24.27
N MET A 818 -6.87 22.25 24.18
CA MET A 818 -7.50 21.42 25.20
C MET A 818 -7.17 19.94 24.92
N THR A 819 -6.89 19.14 25.95
CA THR A 819 -6.43 17.75 25.76
C THR A 819 -7.21 16.75 26.61
N ALA A 820 -7.35 15.52 26.13
CA ALA A 820 -7.72 14.36 26.94
C ALA A 820 -6.50 13.43 27.12
N ILE A 821 -6.53 12.58 28.15
CA ILE A 821 -5.49 11.58 28.40
C ILE A 821 -5.82 10.28 27.67
N GLY A 822 -4.85 9.70 26.96
CA GLY A 822 -4.98 8.41 26.26
C GLY A 822 -4.15 7.29 26.90
N ASN A 823 -4.11 6.14 26.24
CA ASN A 823 -3.39 4.96 26.74
C ASN A 823 -1.88 5.14 26.71
N HIS A 824 -1.33 5.82 25.70
CA HIS A 824 0.11 6.09 25.63
C HIS A 824 0.58 7.14 26.64
N GLU A 825 -0.34 7.84 27.30
CA GLU A 825 0.00 8.70 28.43
C GLU A 825 -0.11 7.95 29.76
N ARG A 826 -1.08 7.04 29.94
CA ARG A 826 -1.48 6.53 31.27
C ARG A 826 -1.19 5.06 31.56
N ASP A 827 -1.28 4.17 30.57
CA ASP A 827 -1.34 2.74 30.83
C ASP A 827 0.01 2.18 31.27
N TYR A 828 0.04 1.63 32.48
CA TYR A 828 1.18 0.92 33.03
C TYR A 828 0.76 0.03 34.21
N VAL A 829 1.55 -1.00 34.52
CA VAL A 829 1.32 -1.83 35.70
C VAL A 829 1.43 -1.01 36.99
N GLU A 830 0.49 -1.19 37.93
CA GLU A 830 0.42 -0.43 39.20
C GLU A 830 0.16 1.07 39.03
N SER A 831 -0.16 1.55 37.83
CA SER A 831 -0.46 2.96 37.60
C SER A 831 -1.80 3.38 38.20
N GLY A 832 -2.74 2.43 38.35
CA GLY A 832 -4.15 2.70 38.66
C GLY A 832 -5.05 2.77 37.42
N SER A 833 -4.49 2.59 36.21
CA SER A 833 -5.27 2.46 34.98
C SER A 833 -6.20 1.24 35.00
N VAL A 834 -7.36 1.36 34.35
CA VAL A 834 -8.28 0.25 34.08
C VAL A 834 -7.62 -0.79 33.17
N TYR A 835 -6.79 -0.33 32.24
CA TYR A 835 -6.09 -1.17 31.29
C TYR A 835 -4.65 -1.38 31.74
N ILE A 836 -4.31 -2.63 32.10
CA ILE A 836 -2.98 -2.99 32.57
C ILE A 836 -2.10 -3.37 31.37
N LEU A 837 -1.87 -2.38 30.51
CA LEU A 837 -0.98 -2.47 29.35
C LEU A 837 0.26 -1.59 29.57
N PRO A 838 1.37 -1.87 28.90
CA PRO A 838 2.60 -1.10 29.05
C PRO A 838 2.68 0.12 28.12
N ASP A 839 1.56 0.58 27.58
CA ASP A 839 1.52 1.48 26.42
C ASP A 839 2.23 2.82 26.69
N SER A 840 2.20 3.31 27.93
CA SER A 840 2.89 4.56 28.32
C SER A 840 4.40 4.45 28.51
N GLY A 841 4.97 3.25 28.50
CA GLY A 841 6.39 3.05 28.85
C GLY A 841 6.77 3.50 30.27
N GLY A 842 5.79 3.66 31.15
CA GLY A 842 5.97 3.98 32.57
C GLY A 842 5.93 5.46 32.90
N GLU A 843 5.52 6.28 31.92
CA GLU A 843 5.10 7.67 32.17
C GLU A 843 3.91 7.74 33.12
N CYS A 844 2.98 6.80 32.99
CA CYS A 844 1.84 6.58 33.88
C CYS A 844 1.00 7.83 34.22
N GLY A 845 0.93 8.78 33.30
CA GLY A 845 0.17 10.03 33.37
C GLY A 845 0.97 11.23 33.86
N VAL A 846 2.16 11.05 34.42
CA VAL A 846 2.92 12.12 35.08
C VAL A 846 3.35 13.24 34.11
N PRO A 847 3.95 12.94 32.93
CA PRO A 847 4.28 13.98 31.96
C PRO A 847 3.03 14.71 31.45
N TYR A 848 1.97 13.97 31.09
CA TYR A 848 0.70 14.54 30.62
C TYR A 848 0.13 15.55 31.63
N GLU A 849 -0.05 15.16 32.89
CA GLU A 849 -0.64 16.04 33.92
C GLU A 849 0.23 17.26 34.23
N THR A 850 1.54 17.17 33.97
CA THR A 850 2.48 18.27 34.21
C THR A 850 2.50 19.27 33.06
N TYR A 851 2.62 18.79 31.81
CA TYR A 851 2.67 19.63 30.61
C TYR A 851 1.29 20.19 30.22
N HIS A 852 0.24 19.38 30.34
CA HIS A 852 -1.12 19.72 29.93
C HIS A 852 -2.04 19.96 31.13
N GLN A 853 -1.92 21.15 31.72
CA GLN A 853 -2.71 21.55 32.89
C GLN A 853 -4.14 21.97 32.49
N MET A 854 -5.01 20.98 32.33
CA MET A 854 -6.43 21.15 32.05
C MET A 854 -7.24 21.54 33.31
N PRO A 855 -8.47 22.07 33.20
CA PRO A 855 -9.30 22.48 34.34
C PRO A 855 -9.94 21.28 35.05
N THR A 856 -9.11 20.35 35.52
CA THR A 856 -9.51 19.10 36.14
C THR A 856 -10.01 19.27 37.58
N SER A 857 -10.79 18.30 38.06
CA SER A 857 -11.34 18.34 39.43
C SER A 857 -10.28 18.07 40.52
N GLY A 858 -9.13 17.52 40.16
CA GLY A 858 -8.03 17.26 41.07
C GLY A 858 -6.88 16.51 40.40
N LYS A 859 -5.84 16.21 41.20
CA LYS A 859 -4.72 15.35 40.79
C LYS A 859 -5.22 13.91 40.56
N ASP A 860 -4.74 13.23 39.52
CA ASP A 860 -5.19 11.88 39.12
C ASP A 860 -6.70 11.81 38.86
N GLN A 861 -7.29 12.95 38.46
CA GLN A 861 -8.68 13.06 38.01
C GLN A 861 -8.71 13.84 36.69
N PRO A 862 -8.14 13.31 35.60
CA PRO A 862 -7.89 14.06 34.36
C PRO A 862 -9.14 14.42 33.55
N TRP A 863 -10.34 14.07 34.02
CA TRP A 863 -11.61 14.44 33.41
C TRP A 863 -12.05 15.85 33.83
N TYR A 864 -12.69 16.56 32.90
CA TYR A 864 -13.16 17.93 33.11
C TYR A 864 -14.27 18.28 32.12
N SER A 865 -14.96 19.39 32.38
CA SER A 865 -15.91 19.97 31.44
C SER A 865 -15.64 21.45 31.25
N ILE A 866 -16.00 21.95 30.08
CA ILE A 866 -15.86 23.35 29.75
C ILE A 866 -16.92 23.78 28.74
N GLU A 867 -17.39 25.01 28.88
CA GLU A 867 -18.34 25.60 27.94
C GLU A 867 -17.66 26.70 27.13
N MET A 868 -17.85 26.66 25.81
CA MET A 868 -17.35 27.66 24.86
C MET A 868 -18.48 27.98 23.88
N ALA A 869 -18.85 29.25 23.77
CA ALA A 869 -20.04 29.70 23.03
C ALA A 869 -21.28 28.86 23.39
N SER A 870 -21.94 28.26 22.40
CA SER A 870 -23.15 27.44 22.54
C SER A 870 -22.89 25.96 22.86
N ILE A 871 -21.64 25.58 23.16
CA ILE A 871 -21.22 24.19 23.35
C ILE A 871 -20.77 23.93 24.79
N HIS A 872 -21.23 22.82 25.36
CA HIS A 872 -20.72 22.19 26.57
C HIS A 872 -19.92 20.95 26.17
N PHE A 873 -18.64 20.91 26.53
CA PHE A 873 -17.76 19.76 26.33
C PHE A 873 -17.60 18.99 27.63
N THR A 874 -17.87 17.69 27.62
CA THR A 874 -17.55 16.76 28.70
C THR A 874 -16.40 15.86 28.26
N ILE A 875 -15.23 15.99 28.90
CA ILE A 875 -13.99 15.28 28.54
C ILE A 875 -13.69 14.26 29.64
N ILE A 876 -13.60 12.99 29.26
CA ILE A 876 -13.31 11.88 30.18
C ILE A 876 -11.91 11.31 29.94
N SER A 877 -11.45 10.52 30.90
CA SER A 877 -10.36 9.58 30.71
C SER A 877 -10.91 8.18 30.54
N THR A 878 -10.65 7.58 29.39
CA THR A 878 -10.95 6.16 29.16
C THR A 878 -10.05 5.24 29.98
N GLU A 879 -8.88 5.71 30.41
CA GLU A 879 -7.91 4.92 31.17
C GLU A 879 -8.19 4.86 32.68
N HIS A 880 -9.15 5.64 33.19
CA HIS A 880 -9.53 5.63 34.61
C HIS A 880 -10.88 4.93 34.80
N ASP A 881 -11.14 4.44 36.01
CA ASP A 881 -12.37 3.72 36.32
C ASP A 881 -13.60 4.53 35.91
N PHE A 882 -14.39 3.97 34.99
CA PHE A 882 -15.63 4.53 34.45
C PHE A 882 -16.87 3.76 34.91
N THR A 883 -16.73 2.82 35.85
CA THR A 883 -17.86 2.01 36.35
C THR A 883 -18.86 2.85 37.15
N ILE A 884 -20.10 2.37 37.31
CA ILE A 884 -21.25 3.12 37.88
C ILE A 884 -21.05 3.71 39.29
N ASN A 885 -20.02 3.26 40.04
CA ASN A 885 -19.70 3.76 41.38
C ASN A 885 -18.36 4.52 41.42
N SER A 886 -17.73 4.73 40.28
CA SER A 886 -16.43 5.41 40.18
C SER A 886 -16.60 6.93 40.39
N PRO A 887 -15.54 7.62 40.86
CA PRO A 887 -15.53 9.08 40.94
C PRO A 887 -15.81 9.75 39.59
N GLN A 888 -15.24 9.22 38.50
CA GLN A 888 -15.45 9.74 37.15
C GLN A 888 -16.90 9.60 36.70
N TYR A 889 -17.54 8.44 36.94
CA TYR A 889 -18.93 8.22 36.54
C TYR A 889 -19.89 9.15 37.28
N GLU A 890 -19.75 9.28 38.60
CA GLU A 890 -20.60 10.20 39.37
C GLU A 890 -20.34 11.66 39.00
N TRP A 891 -19.10 12.05 38.72
CA TRP A 891 -18.79 13.37 38.16
C TRP A 891 -19.49 13.59 36.81
N MET A 892 -19.31 12.68 35.85
CA MET A 892 -19.88 12.77 34.50
C MET A 892 -21.40 12.86 34.52
N LYS A 893 -22.05 12.05 35.36
CA LYS A 893 -23.50 12.08 35.56
C LYS A 893 -24.00 13.42 36.10
N ASN A 894 -23.28 14.01 37.05
CA ASN A 894 -23.64 15.32 37.61
C ASN A 894 -23.37 16.45 36.62
N ASP A 895 -22.25 16.38 35.90
CA ASP A 895 -21.86 17.34 34.86
C ASP A 895 -22.93 17.44 33.77
N MET A 896 -23.23 16.33 33.10
CA MET A 896 -24.22 16.28 32.01
C MET A 896 -25.63 16.68 32.47
N ALA A 897 -26.02 16.33 33.70
CA ALA A 897 -27.32 16.71 34.25
C ALA A 897 -27.41 18.20 34.60
N SER A 898 -26.27 18.86 34.80
CA SER A 898 -26.20 20.29 35.16
C SER A 898 -26.24 21.24 33.96
N VAL A 899 -26.11 20.71 32.73
CA VAL A 899 -26.04 21.50 31.50
C VAL A 899 -27.35 22.26 31.25
N ASP A 900 -27.27 23.60 31.24
CA ASP A 900 -28.36 24.45 30.80
C ASP A 900 -28.43 24.47 29.27
N ARG A 901 -29.27 23.59 28.71
CA ARG A 901 -29.45 23.44 27.26
C ARG A 901 -30.12 24.64 26.58
N SER A 902 -30.59 25.63 27.34
CA SER A 902 -31.03 26.91 26.76
C SER A 902 -29.86 27.87 26.52
N ARG A 903 -28.76 27.71 27.26
CA ARG A 903 -27.52 28.48 27.13
C ARG A 903 -26.52 27.79 26.21
N THR A 904 -26.26 26.51 26.45
CA THR A 904 -25.34 25.67 25.67
C THR A 904 -26.13 24.49 25.10
N PRO A 905 -26.86 24.69 23.99
CA PRO A 905 -27.68 23.63 23.41
C PRO A 905 -26.85 22.41 23.02
N TRP A 906 -25.61 22.58 22.57
CA TRP A 906 -24.76 21.51 22.09
C TRP A 906 -23.99 20.84 23.23
N LEU A 907 -24.26 19.55 23.48
CA LEU A 907 -23.47 18.73 24.41
C LEU A 907 -22.59 17.77 23.61
N ILE A 908 -21.27 17.95 23.72
CA ILE A 908 -20.24 17.14 23.08
C ILE A 908 -19.54 16.30 24.16
N PHE A 909 -19.44 15.01 23.91
CA PHE A 909 -18.75 14.08 24.80
C PHE A 909 -17.44 13.64 24.16
N ALA A 910 -16.32 13.63 24.89
CA ALA A 910 -15.02 13.24 24.34
C ALA A 910 -14.26 12.29 25.27
N GLY A 911 -13.67 11.25 24.70
CA GLY A 911 -12.73 10.33 25.34
C GLY A 911 -11.80 9.72 24.30
N HIS A 912 -10.75 9.02 24.73
CA HIS A 912 -9.74 8.49 23.82
C HIS A 912 -10.13 7.11 23.24
N ARG A 913 -10.31 6.07 24.07
CA ARG A 913 -10.67 4.74 23.56
C ARG A 913 -12.08 4.71 22.96
N PRO A 914 -12.29 3.98 21.84
CA PRO A 914 -13.56 4.07 21.12
C PRO A 914 -14.70 3.31 21.80
N MET A 915 -15.87 3.97 21.88
CA MET A 915 -17.13 3.31 22.28
C MET A 915 -17.73 2.43 21.18
N TYR A 916 -17.44 2.74 19.91
CA TYR A 916 -17.96 1.98 18.77
C TYR A 916 -16.86 1.83 17.71
N THR A 917 -16.83 0.71 17.01
CA THR A 917 -15.92 0.47 15.88
C THR A 917 -16.69 -0.09 14.70
N SER A 918 -16.34 0.32 13.48
CA SER A 918 -16.83 -0.28 12.24
C SER A 918 -15.97 -1.47 11.78
N ILE A 919 -14.90 -1.80 12.51
CA ILE A 919 -13.97 -2.88 12.19
C ILE A 919 -14.49 -4.20 12.79
N GLN A 920 -15.14 -5.02 11.97
CA GLN A 920 -15.42 -6.42 12.33
C GLN A 920 -14.34 -7.35 11.77
N GLY A 921 -13.61 -8.05 12.65
CA GLY A 921 -12.91 -9.28 12.26
C GLY A 921 -11.39 -9.25 12.13
N SER A 922 -10.66 -8.68 13.11
CA SER A 922 -9.25 -9.05 13.30
C SER A 922 -9.14 -10.12 14.41
N LEU A 923 -8.65 -11.32 14.05
CA LEU A 923 -8.43 -12.44 14.98
C LEU A 923 -7.12 -12.30 15.79
N VAL A 924 -6.46 -11.14 15.73
CA VAL A 924 -5.10 -10.93 16.26
C VAL A 924 -5.02 -9.77 17.26
N ILE A 925 -6.06 -8.95 17.41
CA ILE A 925 -6.09 -7.83 18.36
C ILE A 925 -7.34 -7.97 19.24
N PRO A 926 -7.26 -7.80 20.58
CA PRO A 926 -8.44 -7.77 21.45
C PRO A 926 -9.48 -6.76 20.91
N PRO A 927 -10.78 -6.93 21.22
CA PRO A 927 -11.83 -6.07 20.68
C PRO A 927 -11.47 -4.60 20.94
N SER A 928 -11.41 -3.78 19.89
CA SER A 928 -11.05 -2.36 20.01
C SER A 928 -12.06 -1.56 20.83
N VAL A 929 -13.19 -2.16 21.20
CA VAL A 929 -14.24 -1.58 22.05
C VAL A 929 -14.34 -2.41 23.33
N ASP A 930 -14.20 -1.76 24.49
CA ASP A 930 -14.48 -2.40 25.79
C ASP A 930 -15.99 -2.43 26.05
N PRO A 931 -16.64 -3.61 26.09
CA PRO A 931 -18.07 -3.71 26.36
C PRO A 931 -18.47 -3.16 27.72
N SER A 932 -17.57 -3.18 28.70
CA SER A 932 -17.80 -2.67 30.06
C SER A 932 -17.92 -1.15 30.05
N PHE A 933 -17.07 -0.49 29.25
CA PHE A 933 -17.12 0.94 29.02
C PHE A 933 -18.44 1.35 28.36
N VAL A 934 -18.82 0.67 27.28
CA VAL A 934 -20.09 0.92 26.59
C VAL A 934 -21.28 0.73 27.53
N ALA A 935 -21.34 -0.40 28.24
CA ALA A 935 -22.43 -0.72 29.14
C ALA A 935 -22.60 0.30 30.29
N ALA A 936 -21.50 0.89 30.76
CA ALA A 936 -21.55 1.92 31.78
C ALA A 936 -21.99 3.28 31.21
N VAL A 937 -21.33 3.75 30.14
CA VAL A 937 -21.40 5.16 29.71
C VAL A 937 -22.55 5.44 28.74
N GLU A 938 -22.87 4.52 27.82
CA GLU A 938 -23.91 4.72 26.80
C GLU A 938 -25.28 5.12 27.38
N PRO A 939 -25.78 4.51 28.48
CA PRO A 939 -27.04 4.92 29.09
C PRO A 939 -27.06 6.39 29.53
N LEU A 940 -25.94 6.93 30.03
CA LEU A 940 -25.82 8.33 30.43
C LEU A 940 -25.85 9.27 29.21
N LEU A 941 -25.17 8.90 28.12
CA LEU A 941 -25.17 9.69 26.88
C LEU A 941 -26.57 9.80 26.30
N LEU A 942 -27.30 8.67 26.26
CA LEU A 942 -28.68 8.60 25.77
C LEU A 942 -29.64 9.40 26.66
N GLN A 943 -29.52 9.25 28.00
CA GLN A 943 -30.35 9.96 28.95
C GLN A 943 -30.23 11.49 28.80
N ASN A 944 -29.02 11.98 28.54
CA ASN A 944 -28.73 13.41 28.45
C ASN A 944 -28.77 13.96 27.01
N LYS A 945 -29.18 13.16 26.02
CA LYS A 945 -29.27 13.58 24.61
C LYS A 945 -27.98 14.24 24.12
N VAL A 946 -26.85 13.57 24.33
CA VAL A 946 -25.55 13.97 23.78
C VAL A 946 -25.67 13.99 22.26
N HIS A 947 -25.21 15.08 21.62
CA HIS A 947 -25.38 15.25 20.18
C HIS A 947 -24.28 14.55 19.39
N HIS A 948 -23.03 14.67 19.84
CA HIS A 948 -21.86 14.16 19.15
C HIS A 948 -20.86 13.58 20.17
N PRO A 949 -20.72 12.26 20.25
CA PRO A 949 -19.57 11.64 20.89
C PRO A 949 -18.35 11.73 19.97
N LEU A 950 -17.22 12.18 20.50
CA LEU A 950 -15.90 12.20 19.88
C LEU A 950 -15.06 11.11 20.55
N PHE A 951 -14.66 10.10 19.78
CA PHE A 951 -13.80 9.01 20.19
C PHE A 951 -12.92 8.57 19.03
#